data_AF-A0A061RF57-F1
#
_entry.id   AF-A0A061RF57-F1
#
_cell.length_a   1.000
_cell.length_b   1.000
_cell.length_c   1.000
_cell.angle_alpha   90.00
_cell.angle_beta   90.00
_cell.angle_gamma   90.00
#
_symmetry.space_group_name_H-M   'P 1'
#
loop_
_entity.id
_entity.type
_entity.pdbx_description
1 polymer ?
#
loop_
_entity_poly.entity_id
_entity_poly.type
_entity_poly.pdbx_seq_one_letter_code
_entity_poly.pdbx_strand_id
1 'polypeptide(L)'
;MFFRKLASVARRPCLQSRGTVLKSKSPAHYFRQFYIVQACSSRSKQQTPSEQKLSTVLLVESPTKAKKIQKYLGDEYEVLASYGHVRDLRPKQDSITPEEGFAMKWATFKNSEPRLNELRAAISSARRLLIATDPDREGEAIAWHVLEVLKGPTLKDKTVERITFTEVTKKAVTEAIRSPRQVSQELVDAYLARRALDFLVGFYISPVLWRKLPGARSAGRVQSVALRLLSEREAEIEAFKPVQYWTVEAALRTPDGRAFVAQLTEADGKKIGPRGFQRREEAEAVMERLRASSLRAEAPSSRSVARSPSPPFTTSTMQQEASRKLGLSASATMRAAQALYEGEGSEGEGLITYMRTDGVSISQGAIDEIRGLLEEEFGAEYLPEKLRVYKSKSKTAQEAHEAIRPVDVRNSPEGLPHSLDDVQQRLYRLIWRRAMASQAANALFEQIAVDFCDEGRTLVLRSTGRMLRFPGFLRVYGSDAGGDAQNDEDSDEGDGRGGQAEALSELKAGDPVSCAEGEQTGIIEHSTRPPPRFNEGSLIKAMEEMGIGRPSTYAPTMKLLKDRGYVVLEGRALVPSSKGRVLTAFLESFFSSYVDYGFTASLEAQLDEIAAGEVDWRKVLGDFWGPFSERVESAKDIAVTDVIDVLDAALGPHFFPTDAEGEDDPRRCPACDGSGRLGLKLSRLGGFIGCSNFGAEGINCKYVRPLSIRGNFPGVEGRRLTAEGHLLLGENPETGEEVTLRIGPYGPYLQMEAPGGHAAKRTSLPRGTDMSTLTLETALSLLRLPLEVGEHPEDGAQVMLHIGAYGFYVRHGDTVASLRKGMDPWDLDMERVVEILEAKRARMAKKQAKEAASGTERGKKSATQQKGKQSSSGKAKPADSPKRGPSAYILFTKENRQAVVENNPEYSFGDVAKALGAMWRELDEARKEEYRKRASQAAPTECPQEPSREPSLDAEQTGSASPGTARGRKKAAQQKGGSGKSSSGKETHAADSPKRGPSAYVLFSKENRQAIVESFPEYSFGDVARKLGAMWRNLDEAQKEKYRERAAQLSPREPAGAPR
;
A
#
# COMPACT_ATOMS: atom_id res chain seq x y z
N MET A 1 -43.61 10.10 -84.97
CA MET A 1 -43.18 9.10 -85.97
C MET A 1 -41.69 8.85 -85.78
N PHE A 2 -41.19 7.63 -85.51
CA PHE A 2 -41.91 6.39 -85.20
C PHE A 2 -41.28 5.63 -84.00
N PHE A 3 -42.07 5.53 -82.94
CA PHE A 3 -42.02 4.67 -81.74
C PHE A 3 -40.89 4.78 -80.68
N ARG A 4 -41.31 4.55 -79.43
CA ARG A 4 -40.75 4.95 -78.11
C ARG A 4 -41.26 3.92 -77.05
N LYS A 5 -40.60 3.58 -75.93
CA LYS A 5 -39.90 4.30 -74.81
C LYS A 5 -40.84 4.59 -73.60
N LEU A 6 -40.31 4.50 -72.35
CA LEU A 6 -40.94 4.65 -71.00
C LEU A 6 -41.47 3.32 -70.38
N ALA A 7 -41.63 3.12 -69.07
CA ALA A 7 -41.36 3.90 -67.83
C ALA A 7 -40.80 2.95 -66.72
N SER A 8 -40.14 3.32 -65.60
CA SER A 8 -39.85 4.59 -64.88
C SER A 8 -40.74 4.96 -63.66
N VAL A 9 -40.28 4.57 -62.45
CA VAL A 9 -40.49 5.22 -61.12
C VAL A 9 -41.88 5.14 -60.44
N ALA A 10 -41.88 4.80 -59.14
CA ALA A 10 -42.89 5.25 -58.16
C ALA A 10 -42.26 5.48 -56.75
N ARG A 11 -42.59 6.61 -56.11
CA ARG A 11 -42.17 6.98 -54.74
C ARG A 11 -43.17 8.02 -54.17
N ARG A 12 -43.40 8.01 -52.85
CA ARG A 12 -44.05 9.08 -52.02
C ARG A 12 -45.59 9.24 -52.18
N PRO A 13 -46.31 10.01 -51.30
CA PRO A 13 -45.85 10.85 -50.15
C PRO A 13 -46.61 10.72 -48.80
N CYS A 14 -46.05 11.35 -47.74
CA CYS A 14 -46.72 12.08 -46.61
C CYS A 14 -47.73 11.37 -45.67
N LEU A 15 -48.16 11.89 -44.51
CA LEU A 15 -47.64 12.71 -43.37
C LEU A 15 -48.88 13.06 -42.47
N GLN A 16 -48.74 13.12 -41.13
CA GLN A 16 -49.66 13.82 -40.16
C GLN A 16 -51.11 13.25 -39.94
N SER A 17 -51.80 13.42 -38.80
CA SER A 17 -51.50 14.01 -37.45
C SER A 17 -52.58 13.74 -36.37
N ARG A 18 -52.27 14.02 -35.07
CA ARG A 18 -53.19 14.26 -33.89
C ARG A 18 -54.04 13.04 -33.47
N GLY A 19 -54.66 12.86 -32.29
CA GLY A 19 -54.88 13.57 -31.00
C GLY A 19 -56.14 12.93 -30.35
N THR A 20 -56.51 13.01 -29.05
CA THR A 20 -55.92 13.57 -27.81
C THR A 20 -56.77 13.05 -26.61
N VAL A 21 -56.21 12.36 -25.60
CA VAL A 21 -55.96 12.85 -24.22
C VAL A 21 -57.20 12.94 -23.25
N LEU A 22 -57.08 12.31 -22.04
CA LEU A 22 -57.78 12.49 -20.72
C LEU A 22 -58.93 11.55 -20.22
N LYS A 23 -58.70 11.04 -18.98
CA LYS A 23 -59.62 10.84 -17.80
C LYS A 23 -60.87 9.90 -17.97
N SER A 24 -61.28 9.08 -17.00
CA SER A 24 -61.35 9.35 -15.55
C SER A 24 -61.53 8.10 -14.64
N LYS A 25 -61.05 8.23 -13.39
CA LYS A 25 -61.66 7.88 -12.07
C LYS A 25 -62.02 6.42 -11.63
N SER A 26 -61.89 6.29 -10.30
CA SER A 26 -62.17 5.24 -9.30
C SER A 26 -63.69 4.95 -9.11
N PRO A 27 -64.19 3.99 -8.27
CA PRO A 27 -63.67 3.58 -6.95
C PRO A 27 -63.81 2.10 -6.51
N ALA A 28 -63.37 1.84 -5.27
CA ALA A 28 -63.42 0.54 -4.56
C ALA A 28 -64.65 0.43 -3.63
N HIS A 29 -64.99 -0.79 -3.14
CA HIS A 29 -65.22 -1.07 -1.71
C HIS A 29 -65.48 -2.57 -1.34
N TYR A 30 -64.70 -3.08 -0.37
CA TYR A 30 -65.12 -3.81 0.86
C TYR A 30 -65.82 -5.21 0.88
N PHE A 31 -65.09 -6.17 1.49
CA PHE A 31 -65.42 -6.98 2.71
C PHE A 31 -65.96 -8.44 2.68
N ARG A 32 -65.35 -9.24 3.60
CA ARG A 32 -65.85 -10.44 4.34
C ARG A 32 -66.05 -11.79 3.61
N GLN A 33 -65.95 -12.97 4.26
CA GLN A 33 -65.20 -13.45 5.45
C GLN A 33 -65.29 -15.00 5.56
N PHE A 34 -64.37 -15.63 6.30
CA PHE A 34 -64.46 -16.96 6.96
C PHE A 34 -64.17 -18.31 6.24
N TYR A 35 -63.75 -19.26 7.09
CA TYR A 35 -63.10 -20.57 6.92
C TYR A 35 -64.06 -21.75 6.65
N ILE A 36 -63.49 -22.86 6.11
CA ILE A 36 -63.58 -24.31 6.49
C ILE A 36 -62.71 -25.05 5.42
N VAL A 37 -61.59 -25.74 5.66
CA VAL A 37 -61.22 -26.91 6.51
C VAL A 37 -61.57 -28.29 5.88
N GLN A 38 -60.54 -29.17 5.79
CA GLN A 38 -60.52 -30.60 5.40
C GLN A 38 -60.86 -30.99 3.93
N ALA A 39 -60.38 -32.11 3.36
CA ALA A 39 -59.13 -32.90 3.55
C ALA A 39 -58.98 -34.02 2.47
N CYS A 40 -57.72 -34.39 2.17
CA CYS A 40 -57.25 -35.70 1.68
C CYS A 40 -57.59 -36.27 0.28
N SER A 41 -56.75 -37.24 -0.12
CA SER A 41 -56.89 -38.25 -1.18
C SER A 41 -56.45 -37.92 -2.63
N SER A 42 -55.13 -37.76 -2.78
CA SER A 42 -54.29 -38.45 -3.80
C SER A 42 -54.93 -38.99 -5.11
N ARG A 43 -54.44 -38.48 -6.25
CA ARG A 43 -54.27 -39.25 -7.50
C ARG A 43 -52.90 -38.99 -8.10
N SER A 44 -52.23 -40.04 -8.57
CA SER A 44 -50.92 -39.96 -9.20
C SER A 44 -50.99 -39.29 -10.58
N LYS A 45 -49.99 -38.48 -10.90
CA LYS A 45 -49.53 -38.28 -12.27
C LYS A 45 -48.04 -38.62 -12.31
N GLN A 46 -47.68 -39.54 -13.18
CA GLN A 46 -46.29 -39.88 -13.47
C GLN A 46 -45.60 -38.65 -14.03
N GLN A 47 -44.53 -38.19 -13.38
CA GLN A 47 -43.56 -37.30 -14.01
C GLN A 47 -42.53 -38.16 -14.73
N THR A 48 -42.37 -37.94 -16.03
CA THR A 48 -41.26 -38.49 -16.81
C THR A 48 -39.95 -37.82 -16.38
N PRO A 49 -38.85 -38.58 -16.19
CA PRO A 49 -37.57 -38.01 -15.81
C PRO A 49 -36.89 -37.36 -17.02
N SER A 50 -36.92 -36.03 -17.12
CA SER A 50 -36.02 -35.27 -17.99
C SER A 50 -34.66 -35.06 -17.30
N GLU A 51 -33.95 -36.14 -17.00
CA GLU A 51 -32.52 -36.07 -16.62
C GLU A 51 -31.66 -35.77 -17.87
N GLN A 52 -31.61 -34.51 -18.28
CA GLN A 52 -30.43 -34.01 -19.00
C GLN A 52 -29.40 -33.59 -17.95
N LYS A 53 -28.57 -34.56 -17.54
CA LYS A 53 -27.48 -34.36 -16.59
C LYS A 53 -26.43 -33.42 -17.18
N LEU A 54 -26.22 -32.27 -16.53
CA LEU A 54 -25.04 -31.43 -16.70
C LEU A 54 -23.78 -32.30 -16.54
N SER A 55 -23.05 -32.52 -17.62
CA SER A 55 -21.95 -33.51 -17.64
C SER A 55 -20.67 -32.94 -17.04
N THR A 56 -20.47 -31.63 -17.17
CA THR A 56 -19.20 -30.94 -16.93
C THR A 56 -19.42 -29.61 -16.21
N VAL A 57 -18.70 -29.39 -15.11
CA VAL A 57 -18.56 -28.07 -14.47
C VAL A 57 -17.28 -27.42 -14.96
N LEU A 58 -17.33 -26.13 -15.26
CA LEU A 58 -16.18 -25.33 -15.67
C LEU A 58 -15.94 -24.18 -14.68
N LEU A 59 -14.73 -24.10 -14.13
CA LEU A 59 -14.33 -23.13 -13.11
C LEU A 59 -13.46 -22.01 -13.71
N VAL A 60 -13.81 -20.75 -13.47
CA VAL A 60 -12.99 -19.57 -13.81
C VAL A 60 -12.69 -18.71 -12.57
N GLU A 61 -11.77 -17.76 -12.68
CA GLU A 61 -11.48 -16.81 -11.60
C GLU A 61 -12.51 -15.65 -11.50
N SER A 62 -13.10 -15.20 -12.61
CA SER A 62 -14.01 -14.04 -12.68
C SER A 62 -15.49 -14.38 -12.93
N PRO A 63 -16.46 -13.67 -12.30
CA PRO A 63 -17.89 -13.82 -12.60
C PRO A 63 -18.31 -13.25 -13.97
N THR A 64 -17.56 -12.29 -14.52
CA THR A 64 -17.83 -11.72 -15.85
C THR A 64 -17.41 -12.74 -16.91
N LYS A 65 -16.20 -13.28 -16.77
CA LYS A 65 -15.68 -14.40 -17.59
C LYS A 65 -16.59 -15.62 -17.52
N ALA A 66 -17.13 -15.96 -16.35
CA ALA A 66 -18.08 -17.06 -16.19
C ALA A 66 -19.34 -16.87 -17.06
N LYS A 67 -19.99 -15.70 -16.95
CA LYS A 67 -21.18 -15.36 -17.75
C LYS A 67 -20.90 -15.35 -19.26
N LYS A 68 -19.71 -14.95 -19.68
CA LYS A 68 -19.30 -14.96 -21.10
C LYS A 68 -19.10 -16.38 -21.61
N ILE A 69 -18.34 -17.21 -20.91
CA ILE A 69 -18.08 -18.60 -21.32
C ILE A 69 -19.36 -19.44 -21.29
N GLN A 70 -20.28 -19.20 -20.34
CA GLN A 70 -21.60 -19.84 -20.31
C GLN A 70 -22.39 -19.61 -21.61
N LYS A 71 -22.34 -18.39 -22.19
CA LYS A 71 -23.00 -18.09 -23.48
C LYS A 71 -22.38 -18.84 -24.65
N TYR A 72 -21.11 -19.23 -24.59
CA TYR A 72 -20.43 -19.95 -25.67
C TYR A 72 -20.69 -21.45 -25.65
N LEU A 73 -20.77 -22.03 -24.45
CA LEU A 73 -20.85 -23.47 -24.22
C LEU A 73 -22.29 -23.99 -24.07
N GLY A 74 -23.26 -23.12 -23.78
CA GLY A 74 -24.67 -23.49 -23.65
C GLY A 74 -24.95 -24.37 -22.43
N ASP A 75 -26.08 -25.08 -22.46
CA ASP A 75 -26.64 -25.79 -21.30
C ASP A 75 -25.97 -27.14 -20.99
N GLU A 76 -24.96 -27.56 -21.76
CA GLU A 76 -24.20 -28.80 -21.49
C GLU A 76 -23.15 -28.62 -20.36
N TYR A 77 -22.80 -27.37 -20.04
CA TYR A 77 -21.76 -26.98 -19.10
C TYR A 77 -22.33 -26.05 -18.02
N GLU A 78 -21.92 -26.24 -16.77
CA GLU A 78 -22.20 -25.29 -15.69
C GLU A 78 -20.94 -24.47 -15.38
N VAL A 79 -20.96 -23.16 -15.66
CA VAL A 79 -19.80 -22.28 -15.53
C VAL A 79 -19.86 -21.47 -14.23
N LEU A 80 -18.90 -21.71 -13.32
CA LEU A 80 -18.85 -21.12 -11.98
C LEU A 80 -17.55 -20.32 -11.75
N ALA A 81 -17.59 -19.34 -10.85
CA ALA A 81 -16.47 -18.45 -10.56
C ALA A 81 -15.92 -18.63 -9.13
N SER A 82 -14.59 -18.73 -8.98
CA SER A 82 -13.93 -18.72 -7.66
C SER A 82 -13.87 -17.33 -7.02
N TYR A 83 -13.93 -16.28 -7.84
CA TYR A 83 -13.63 -14.88 -7.48
C TYR A 83 -12.18 -14.71 -6.99
N GLY A 84 -11.23 -15.26 -7.75
CA GLY A 84 -9.80 -15.29 -7.43
C GLY A 84 -9.44 -16.36 -6.40
N HIS A 85 -8.47 -16.05 -5.54
CA HIS A 85 -7.98 -16.96 -4.49
C HIS A 85 -9.06 -17.28 -3.44
N VAL A 86 -9.19 -18.56 -3.07
CA VAL A 86 -10.18 -19.03 -2.06
C VAL A 86 -9.61 -19.20 -0.66
N ARG A 87 -8.28 -19.29 -0.54
CA ARG A 87 -7.49 -19.42 0.70
C ARG A 87 -6.16 -18.67 0.55
N ASP A 88 -5.52 -18.36 1.67
CA ASP A 88 -4.19 -17.71 1.74
C ASP A 88 -3.47 -18.16 3.03
N LEU A 89 -2.20 -17.79 3.18
CA LEU A 89 -1.43 -18.01 4.40
C LEU A 89 -2.12 -17.35 5.58
N ARG A 90 -2.13 -18.03 6.74
CA ARG A 90 -2.69 -17.43 7.96
C ARG A 90 -1.84 -16.20 8.36
N PRO A 91 -2.45 -15.13 8.92
CA PRO A 91 -1.71 -13.93 9.35
C PRO A 91 -1.02 -14.17 10.71
N LYS A 92 -0.11 -15.14 10.77
CA LYS A 92 0.66 -15.56 11.96
C LYS A 92 2.05 -16.04 11.56
N GLN A 93 3.04 -15.81 12.42
CA GLN A 93 4.44 -16.20 12.15
C GLN A 93 4.62 -17.69 11.88
N ASP A 94 3.85 -18.56 12.54
CA ASP A 94 3.92 -20.03 12.41
C ASP A 94 3.32 -20.58 11.10
N SER A 95 3.00 -19.71 10.13
CA SER A 95 2.31 -20.11 8.89
C SER A 95 3.23 -20.69 7.82
N ILE A 96 4.54 -20.51 7.97
CA ILE A 96 5.57 -21.21 7.20
C ILE A 96 6.54 -21.79 8.24
N THR A 97 6.88 -23.07 8.11
CA THR A 97 7.85 -23.76 8.98
C THR A 97 9.09 -24.16 8.16
N PRO A 98 10.15 -23.34 8.14
CA PRO A 98 11.38 -23.65 7.40
C PRO A 98 11.97 -25.03 7.73
N GLU A 99 12.02 -25.38 9.02
CA GLU A 99 12.49 -26.67 9.55
C GLU A 99 11.71 -27.89 9.01
N GLU A 100 10.47 -27.69 8.55
CA GLU A 100 9.61 -28.73 7.98
C GLU A 100 9.61 -28.63 6.43
N GLY A 101 10.73 -28.16 5.86
CA GLY A 101 10.89 -27.93 4.42
C GLY A 101 9.95 -26.84 3.88
N PHE A 102 9.77 -25.76 4.65
CA PHE A 102 8.86 -24.64 4.33
C PHE A 102 7.37 -25.00 4.26
N ALA A 103 6.91 -25.96 5.06
CA ALA A 103 5.49 -26.36 5.08
C ALA A 103 4.57 -25.17 5.41
N MET A 104 3.49 -25.02 4.62
CA MET A 104 2.63 -23.83 4.64
C MET A 104 1.24 -24.12 5.22
N LYS A 105 0.81 -23.29 6.17
CA LYS A 105 -0.49 -23.43 6.86
C LYS A 105 -1.49 -22.38 6.35
N TRP A 106 -2.38 -22.86 5.49
CA TRP A 106 -3.42 -22.08 4.81
C TRP A 106 -4.67 -21.85 5.68
N ALA A 107 -5.46 -20.83 5.35
CA ALA A 107 -6.84 -20.67 5.81
C ALA A 107 -7.73 -20.15 4.68
N THR A 108 -8.96 -20.67 4.61
CA THR A 108 -9.99 -20.18 3.69
C THR A 108 -10.46 -18.78 4.07
N PHE A 109 -10.84 -17.98 3.07
CA PHE A 109 -11.46 -16.69 3.30
C PHE A 109 -12.90 -16.89 3.80
N LYS A 110 -13.33 -16.11 4.81
CA LYS A 110 -14.71 -16.21 5.34
C LYS A 110 -15.80 -15.96 4.30
N ASN A 111 -15.46 -15.26 3.21
CA ASN A 111 -16.38 -14.92 2.13
C ASN A 111 -16.32 -15.91 0.95
N SER A 112 -15.39 -16.88 0.93
CA SER A 112 -15.35 -17.90 -0.11
C SER A 112 -16.22 -19.12 0.21
N GLU A 113 -16.52 -19.39 1.49
CA GLU A 113 -17.30 -20.58 1.91
C GLU A 113 -18.66 -20.77 1.21
N PRO A 114 -19.50 -19.73 0.98
CA PRO A 114 -20.75 -19.91 0.23
C PRO A 114 -20.53 -20.42 -1.20
N ARG A 115 -19.48 -19.91 -1.87
CA ARG A 115 -19.10 -20.27 -3.25
C ARG A 115 -18.43 -21.63 -3.32
N LEU A 116 -17.66 -22.00 -2.29
CA LEU A 116 -17.12 -23.33 -2.15
C LEU A 116 -18.23 -24.38 -1.95
N ASN A 117 -19.32 -24.03 -1.26
CA ASN A 117 -20.49 -24.89 -1.13
C ASN A 117 -21.28 -25.03 -2.44
N GLU A 118 -21.44 -23.93 -3.18
CA GLU A 118 -22.01 -23.92 -4.54
C GLU A 118 -21.20 -24.83 -5.49
N LEU A 119 -19.87 -24.66 -5.53
CA LEU A 119 -18.96 -25.53 -6.28
C LEU A 119 -19.06 -27.00 -5.85
N ARG A 120 -19.11 -27.29 -4.54
CA ARG A 120 -19.29 -28.66 -4.03
C ARG A 120 -20.60 -29.28 -4.50
N ALA A 121 -21.69 -28.52 -4.54
CA ALA A 121 -22.98 -29.00 -5.03
C ALA A 121 -22.92 -29.34 -6.53
N ALA A 122 -22.49 -28.39 -7.36
CA ALA A 122 -22.36 -28.57 -8.81
C ALA A 122 -21.45 -29.76 -9.20
N ILE A 123 -20.27 -29.85 -8.58
CA ILE A 123 -19.30 -30.93 -8.85
C ILE A 123 -19.83 -32.29 -8.38
N SER A 124 -20.67 -32.34 -7.34
CA SER A 124 -21.26 -33.60 -6.89
C SER A 124 -22.15 -34.22 -7.97
N SER A 125 -22.93 -33.41 -8.70
CA SER A 125 -23.75 -33.82 -9.85
C SER A 125 -22.98 -34.08 -11.15
N ALA A 126 -21.89 -33.34 -11.41
CA ALA A 126 -21.14 -33.45 -12.65
C ALA A 126 -20.21 -34.68 -12.71
N ARG A 127 -19.76 -35.07 -13.92
CA ARG A 127 -18.76 -36.14 -14.12
C ARG A 127 -17.34 -35.60 -14.29
N ARG A 128 -17.21 -34.41 -14.87
CA ARG A 128 -15.95 -33.75 -15.24
C ARG A 128 -15.88 -32.36 -14.60
N LEU A 129 -14.70 -31.96 -14.13
CA LEU A 129 -14.36 -30.62 -13.69
C LEU A 129 -13.25 -30.08 -14.59
N LEU A 130 -13.56 -29.03 -15.34
CA LEU A 130 -12.59 -28.25 -16.12
C LEU A 130 -12.22 -26.99 -15.34
N ILE A 131 -10.92 -26.69 -15.24
CA ILE A 131 -10.43 -25.44 -14.64
C ILE A 131 -9.86 -24.55 -15.75
N ALA A 132 -10.44 -23.37 -15.88
CA ALA A 132 -10.21 -22.38 -16.94
C ALA A 132 -9.74 -21.03 -16.36
N THR A 133 -8.92 -21.09 -15.30
CA THR A 133 -8.28 -19.91 -14.72
C THR A 133 -7.31 -19.24 -15.71
N ASP A 134 -6.90 -18.00 -15.45
CA ASP A 134 -5.90 -17.30 -16.26
C ASP A 134 -4.61 -18.13 -16.52
N PRO A 135 -3.89 -17.89 -17.63
CA PRO A 135 -2.72 -18.68 -18.01
C PRO A 135 -1.42 -18.35 -17.24
N ASP A 136 -1.46 -17.54 -16.18
CA ASP A 136 -0.28 -17.21 -15.35
C ASP A 136 -0.10 -18.13 -14.12
N ARG A 137 1.05 -18.01 -13.43
CA ARG A 137 1.33 -18.74 -12.17
C ARG A 137 0.31 -18.46 -11.07
N GLU A 138 -0.36 -17.30 -11.07
CA GLU A 138 -1.42 -16.99 -10.11
C GLU A 138 -2.71 -17.75 -10.45
N GLY A 139 -3.08 -17.85 -11.72
CA GLY A 139 -4.20 -18.66 -12.20
C GLY A 139 -3.99 -20.16 -11.94
N GLU A 140 -2.76 -20.64 -12.08
CA GLU A 140 -2.40 -22.02 -11.72
C GLU A 140 -2.48 -22.25 -10.20
N ALA A 141 -2.01 -21.30 -9.40
CA ALA A 141 -2.15 -21.34 -7.95
C ALA A 141 -3.62 -21.28 -7.49
N ILE A 142 -4.48 -20.50 -8.14
CA ILE A 142 -5.94 -20.49 -7.87
C ILE A 142 -6.53 -21.87 -8.16
N ALA A 143 -6.17 -22.50 -9.29
CA ALA A 143 -6.61 -23.86 -9.64
C ALA A 143 -6.22 -24.87 -8.55
N TRP A 144 -4.93 -24.88 -8.16
CA TRP A 144 -4.43 -25.70 -7.06
C TRP A 144 -5.14 -25.40 -5.73
N HIS A 145 -5.31 -24.13 -5.37
CA HIS A 145 -5.97 -23.73 -4.13
C HIS A 145 -7.41 -24.21 -4.04
N VAL A 146 -8.16 -24.19 -5.14
CA VAL A 146 -9.53 -24.71 -5.17
C VAL A 146 -9.53 -26.23 -5.08
N LEU A 147 -8.67 -26.93 -5.83
CA LEU A 147 -8.57 -28.39 -5.76
C LEU A 147 -8.25 -28.89 -4.35
N GLU A 148 -7.26 -28.33 -3.68
CA GLU A 148 -6.90 -28.69 -2.30
C GLU A 148 -8.04 -28.47 -1.28
N VAL A 149 -8.95 -27.51 -1.52
CA VAL A 149 -10.12 -27.23 -0.65
C VAL A 149 -11.31 -28.14 -0.97
N LEU A 150 -11.32 -28.74 -2.17
CA LEU A 150 -12.35 -29.67 -2.65
C LEU A 150 -11.93 -31.14 -2.59
N LYS A 151 -10.67 -31.45 -2.25
CA LYS A 151 -10.16 -32.81 -2.02
C LYS A 151 -11.05 -33.58 -1.04
N GLY A 152 -11.16 -34.89 -1.27
CA GLY A 152 -12.03 -35.79 -0.50
C GLY A 152 -13.27 -36.19 -1.31
N PRO A 153 -14.45 -36.37 -0.68
CA PRO A 153 -15.63 -36.94 -1.33
C PRO A 153 -16.10 -36.20 -2.60
N THR A 154 -15.92 -34.88 -2.67
CA THR A 154 -16.41 -34.05 -3.79
C THR A 154 -15.67 -34.32 -5.11
N LEU A 155 -14.36 -34.51 -5.06
CA LEU A 155 -13.53 -34.82 -6.23
C LEU A 155 -13.33 -36.33 -6.44
N LYS A 156 -13.86 -37.17 -5.55
CA LYS A 156 -13.75 -38.62 -5.67
C LYS A 156 -14.49 -39.09 -6.93
N ASP A 157 -13.82 -39.91 -7.73
CA ASP A 157 -14.35 -40.50 -8.96
C ASP A 157 -14.72 -39.47 -10.06
N LYS A 158 -14.17 -38.23 -9.98
CA LYS A 158 -14.35 -37.15 -10.97
C LYS A 158 -13.09 -36.98 -11.84
N THR A 159 -13.27 -36.71 -13.14
CA THR A 159 -12.15 -36.30 -14.01
C THR A 159 -11.86 -34.82 -13.80
N VAL A 160 -10.64 -34.48 -13.36
CA VAL A 160 -10.17 -33.10 -13.18
C VAL A 160 -9.14 -32.76 -14.26
N GLU A 161 -9.37 -31.65 -14.95
CA GLU A 161 -8.53 -31.19 -16.06
C GLU A 161 -8.40 -29.66 -16.07
N ARG A 162 -7.31 -29.18 -16.67
CA ARG A 162 -6.92 -27.77 -16.74
C ARG A 162 -6.87 -27.35 -18.22
N ILE A 163 -7.57 -26.27 -18.55
CA ILE A 163 -7.59 -25.68 -19.90
C ILE A 163 -7.06 -24.24 -19.82
N THR A 164 -6.33 -23.79 -20.84
CA THR A 164 -5.72 -22.45 -20.91
C THR A 164 -5.97 -21.82 -22.27
N PHE A 165 -6.24 -20.52 -22.29
CA PHE A 165 -6.43 -19.70 -23.49
C PHE A 165 -5.91 -18.27 -23.25
N THR A 166 -5.40 -17.63 -24.29
CA THR A 166 -4.87 -16.25 -24.25
C THR A 166 -5.94 -15.19 -24.54
N GLU A 167 -7.13 -15.58 -25.00
CA GLU A 167 -8.25 -14.71 -25.39
C GLU A 167 -9.59 -15.38 -25.07
N VAL A 168 -10.63 -14.59 -24.78
CA VAL A 168 -11.95 -15.09 -24.34
C VAL A 168 -12.94 -15.16 -25.53
N THR A 169 -12.56 -15.96 -26.54
CA THR A 169 -13.36 -16.21 -27.76
C THR A 169 -14.03 -17.58 -27.72
N LYS A 170 -15.16 -17.73 -28.43
CA LYS A 170 -15.82 -19.03 -28.60
C LYS A 170 -14.87 -20.06 -29.24
N LYS A 171 -14.02 -19.63 -30.17
CA LYS A 171 -13.02 -20.49 -30.82
C LYS A 171 -11.98 -20.98 -29.82
N ALA A 172 -11.27 -20.07 -29.14
CA ALA A 172 -10.18 -20.40 -28.22
C ALA A 172 -10.65 -21.25 -27.04
N VAL A 173 -11.82 -20.94 -26.45
CA VAL A 173 -12.41 -21.75 -25.38
C VAL A 173 -12.77 -23.16 -25.86
N THR A 174 -13.38 -23.29 -27.04
CA THR A 174 -13.74 -24.61 -27.60
C THR A 174 -12.51 -25.46 -27.94
N GLU A 175 -11.44 -24.82 -28.44
CA GLU A 175 -10.17 -25.47 -28.75
C GLU A 175 -9.44 -25.91 -27.47
N ALA A 176 -9.40 -25.07 -26.44
CA ALA A 176 -8.82 -25.40 -25.14
C ALA A 176 -9.53 -26.57 -24.44
N ILE A 177 -10.85 -26.75 -24.64
CA ILE A 177 -11.61 -27.91 -24.12
C ILE A 177 -11.24 -29.24 -24.81
N ARG A 178 -10.76 -29.18 -26.07
CA ARG A 178 -10.30 -30.35 -26.84
C ARG A 178 -8.90 -30.81 -26.46
N SER A 179 -8.06 -29.89 -25.99
CA SER A 179 -6.66 -30.15 -25.60
C SER A 179 -6.41 -29.82 -24.12
N PRO A 180 -7.10 -30.50 -23.17
CA PRO A 180 -6.86 -30.31 -21.75
C PRO A 180 -5.47 -30.81 -21.32
N ARG A 181 -4.93 -30.18 -20.27
CA ARG A 181 -3.72 -30.62 -19.56
C ARG A 181 -4.05 -30.90 -18.09
N GLN A 182 -3.06 -31.35 -17.33
CA GLN A 182 -3.11 -31.35 -15.87
C GLN A 182 -2.61 -30.01 -15.30
N VAL A 183 -2.88 -29.76 -14.02
CA VAL A 183 -2.30 -28.62 -13.29
C VAL A 183 -0.78 -28.84 -13.18
N SER A 184 0.01 -27.84 -13.59
CA SER A 184 1.48 -27.90 -13.50
C SER A 184 1.91 -27.71 -12.06
N GLN A 185 2.71 -28.64 -11.55
CA GLN A 185 3.26 -28.55 -10.20
C GLN A 185 4.40 -27.51 -10.15
N GLU A 186 5.12 -27.32 -11.24
CA GLU A 186 6.25 -26.40 -11.41
C GLU A 186 5.79 -24.94 -11.28
N LEU A 187 4.68 -24.58 -11.95
CA LEU A 187 4.06 -23.26 -11.81
C LEU A 187 3.47 -23.02 -10.40
N VAL A 188 2.94 -24.07 -9.76
CA VAL A 188 2.46 -24.00 -8.37
C VAL A 188 3.63 -23.82 -7.40
N ASP A 189 4.73 -24.54 -7.60
CA ASP A 189 5.94 -24.44 -6.79
C ASP A 189 6.62 -23.08 -6.93
N ALA A 190 6.65 -22.49 -8.13
CA ALA A 190 7.08 -21.11 -8.36
C ALA A 190 6.19 -20.09 -7.63
N TYR A 191 4.88 -20.29 -7.61
CA TYR A 191 3.96 -19.49 -6.79
C TYR A 191 4.24 -19.68 -5.29
N LEU A 192 4.44 -20.92 -4.83
CA LEU A 192 4.72 -21.23 -3.42
C LEU A 192 6.02 -20.58 -2.96
N ALA A 193 7.13 -20.73 -3.71
CA ALA A 193 8.38 -20.03 -3.42
C ALA A 193 8.19 -18.53 -3.34
N ARG A 194 7.55 -17.92 -4.35
CA ARG A 194 7.26 -16.48 -4.36
C ARG A 194 6.46 -16.05 -3.12
N ARG A 195 5.38 -16.78 -2.80
CA ARG A 195 4.50 -16.49 -1.65
C ARG A 195 5.25 -16.65 -0.33
N ALA A 196 6.13 -17.63 -0.23
CA ALA A 196 6.99 -17.84 0.93
C ALA A 196 8.02 -16.73 1.10
N LEU A 197 8.76 -16.36 0.05
CA LEU A 197 9.71 -15.24 0.08
C LEU A 197 9.04 -13.94 0.53
N ASP A 198 7.93 -13.56 -0.11
CA ASP A 198 7.19 -12.33 0.22
C ASP A 198 6.66 -12.37 1.67
N PHE A 199 6.24 -13.55 2.18
CA PHE A 199 5.79 -13.73 3.55
C PHE A 199 6.94 -13.67 4.57
N LEU A 200 8.03 -14.42 4.33
CA LEU A 200 9.20 -14.49 5.22
C LEU A 200 9.83 -13.10 5.36
N VAL A 201 10.09 -12.41 4.25
CA VAL A 201 10.61 -11.03 4.26
C VAL A 201 9.66 -10.09 4.98
N GLY A 202 8.38 -10.10 4.59
CA GLY A 202 7.38 -9.18 5.13
C GLY A 202 7.14 -9.38 6.63
N PHE A 203 6.99 -10.62 7.09
CA PHE A 203 6.61 -10.92 8.47
C PHE A 203 7.78 -10.78 9.45
N TYR A 204 9.02 -11.09 9.04
CA TYR A 204 10.18 -11.05 9.94
C TYR A 204 10.86 -9.68 10.02
N ILE A 205 10.90 -8.89 8.93
CA ILE A 205 11.42 -7.52 9.00
C ILE A 205 10.42 -6.56 9.67
N SER A 206 9.10 -6.72 9.49
CA SER A 206 8.13 -5.74 10.02
C SER A 206 8.24 -5.47 11.53
N PRO A 207 8.42 -6.47 12.42
CA PRO A 207 8.68 -6.25 13.85
C PRO A 207 9.97 -5.50 14.15
N VAL A 208 11.01 -5.65 13.32
CA VAL A 208 12.26 -4.87 13.41
C VAL A 208 11.95 -3.42 13.06
N LEU A 209 11.29 -3.17 11.93
CA LEU A 209 10.91 -1.82 11.50
C LEU A 209 10.03 -1.12 12.53
N TRP A 210 9.00 -1.78 13.09
CA TRP A 210 8.13 -1.15 14.11
C TRP A 210 8.87 -0.74 15.38
N ARG A 211 9.97 -1.44 15.71
CA ARG A 211 10.78 -1.18 16.90
C ARG A 211 11.88 -0.13 16.65
N LYS A 212 12.53 -0.16 15.48
CA LYS A 212 13.66 0.72 15.14
C LYS A 212 13.24 2.00 14.41
N LEU A 213 12.21 1.93 13.57
CA LEU A 213 11.72 3.02 12.72
C LEU A 213 10.22 3.32 12.97
N PRO A 214 9.89 4.21 13.92
CA PRO A 214 8.51 4.59 14.19
C PRO A 214 7.74 4.99 12.91
N GLY A 215 6.58 4.36 12.68
CA GLY A 215 5.70 4.68 11.53
C GLY A 215 6.04 3.97 10.21
N ALA A 216 7.21 3.33 10.09
CA ALA A 216 7.42 2.31 9.06
C ALA A 216 6.41 1.16 9.29
N ARG A 217 5.77 0.66 8.22
CA ARG A 217 4.74 -0.38 8.34
C ARG A 217 5.21 -1.76 7.94
N SER A 218 6.00 -1.87 6.88
CA SER A 218 6.53 -3.14 6.36
C SER A 218 7.49 -2.86 5.22
N ALA A 219 8.50 -3.71 5.07
CA ALA A 219 9.32 -3.83 3.88
C ALA A 219 8.84 -5.03 3.03
N GLY A 220 9.48 -5.24 1.89
CA GLY A 220 9.32 -6.43 1.07
C GLY A 220 10.23 -6.31 -0.15
N ARG A 221 10.71 -7.44 -0.66
CA ARG A 221 11.80 -7.51 -1.65
C ARG A 221 11.66 -6.49 -2.80
N VAL A 222 10.66 -6.66 -3.67
CA VAL A 222 10.48 -5.78 -4.85
C VAL A 222 10.14 -4.33 -4.47
N GLN A 223 9.31 -4.11 -3.45
CA GLN A 223 8.89 -2.75 -3.07
C GLN A 223 10.01 -1.92 -2.43
N SER A 224 10.88 -2.54 -1.64
CA SER A 224 12.01 -1.84 -1.01
C SER A 224 13.02 -1.38 -2.05
N VAL A 225 13.21 -2.18 -3.10
CA VAL A 225 14.11 -1.90 -4.22
C VAL A 225 13.52 -0.84 -5.17
N ALA A 226 12.22 -0.88 -5.46
CA ALA A 226 11.55 0.21 -6.18
C ALA A 226 11.56 1.54 -5.40
N LEU A 227 11.47 1.50 -4.06
CA LEU A 227 11.63 2.67 -3.21
C LEU A 227 13.08 3.19 -3.18
N ARG A 228 14.06 2.29 -3.29
CA ARG A 228 15.48 2.63 -3.39
C ARG A 228 15.77 3.42 -4.66
N LEU A 229 15.33 2.96 -5.83
CA LEU A 229 15.44 3.69 -7.11
C LEU A 229 14.89 5.13 -7.03
N LEU A 230 13.74 5.30 -6.38
CA LEU A 230 13.16 6.62 -6.14
C LEU A 230 13.99 7.48 -5.17
N SER A 231 14.56 6.87 -4.14
CA SER A 231 15.38 7.54 -3.12
C SER A 231 16.73 7.99 -3.67
N GLU A 232 17.39 7.13 -4.46
CA GLU A 232 18.64 7.42 -5.16
C GLU A 232 18.43 8.54 -6.19
N ARG A 233 17.39 8.47 -7.03
CA ARG A 233 17.06 9.56 -7.99
C ARG A 233 16.80 10.91 -7.28
N GLU A 234 16.07 10.92 -6.18
CA GLU A 234 15.84 12.18 -5.45
C GLU A 234 17.14 12.70 -4.78
N ALA A 235 18.05 11.81 -4.36
CA ALA A 235 19.37 12.18 -3.86
C ALA A 235 20.30 12.71 -4.97
N GLU A 236 20.25 12.13 -6.19
CA GLU A 236 20.91 12.66 -7.38
C GLU A 236 20.44 14.08 -7.69
N ILE A 237 19.13 14.33 -7.62
CA ILE A 237 18.51 15.64 -7.87
C ILE A 237 18.92 16.68 -6.81
N GLU A 238 18.97 16.30 -5.53
CA GLU A 238 19.38 17.20 -4.44
C GLU A 238 20.90 17.49 -4.44
N ALA A 239 21.73 16.52 -4.83
CA ALA A 239 23.19 16.70 -4.94
C ALA A 239 23.62 17.43 -6.23
N PHE A 240 22.74 17.56 -7.21
CA PHE A 240 23.04 18.14 -8.50
C PHE A 240 23.26 19.66 -8.41
N LYS A 241 24.47 20.11 -8.77
CA LYS A 241 24.82 21.53 -8.92
C LYS A 241 24.72 21.93 -10.40
N PRO A 242 23.78 22.80 -10.81
CA PRO A 242 23.68 23.25 -12.20
C PRO A 242 24.92 24.01 -12.64
N VAL A 243 25.46 23.66 -13.81
CA VAL A 243 26.56 24.37 -14.47
C VAL A 243 25.97 25.17 -15.65
N GLN A 244 26.27 26.47 -15.69
CA GLN A 244 25.96 27.32 -16.84
C GLN A 244 26.92 27.04 -17.99
N TYR A 245 26.40 27.09 -19.21
CA TYR A 245 27.19 27.01 -20.43
C TYR A 245 26.52 27.77 -21.57
N TRP A 246 27.28 28.17 -22.58
CA TRP A 246 26.80 29.04 -23.64
C TRP A 246 27.03 28.40 -25.01
N THR A 247 25.98 28.30 -25.84
CA THR A 247 26.10 27.94 -27.27
C THR A 247 26.01 29.19 -28.13
N VAL A 248 26.70 29.21 -29.27
CA VAL A 248 26.59 30.28 -30.27
C VAL A 248 25.75 29.75 -31.42
N GLU A 249 24.63 30.42 -31.68
CA GLU A 249 23.69 30.07 -32.75
C GLU A 249 23.47 31.27 -33.68
N ALA A 250 23.44 30.97 -34.97
CA ALA A 250 23.29 31.95 -36.04
C ALA A 250 21.98 31.71 -36.80
N ALA A 251 21.11 32.72 -36.81
CA ALA A 251 20.01 32.80 -37.76
C ALA A 251 20.57 33.20 -39.13
N LEU A 252 20.64 32.24 -40.05
CA LEU A 252 21.19 32.39 -41.39
C LEU A 252 20.07 32.35 -42.44
N ARG A 253 20.30 32.98 -43.59
CA ARG A 253 19.40 32.94 -44.75
C ARG A 253 20.10 32.35 -45.96
N THR A 254 19.38 31.48 -46.65
CA THR A 254 19.71 30.98 -47.99
C THR A 254 19.66 32.13 -49.02
N PRO A 255 20.29 31.99 -50.20
CA PRO A 255 20.17 32.95 -51.29
C PRO A 255 18.71 33.28 -51.67
N ASP A 256 17.78 32.32 -51.52
CA ASP A 256 16.34 32.49 -51.78
C ASP A 256 15.57 33.13 -50.61
N GLY A 257 16.27 33.61 -49.57
CA GLY A 257 15.70 34.33 -48.43
C GLY A 257 15.09 33.48 -47.31
N ARG A 258 15.02 32.14 -47.46
CA ARG A 258 14.57 31.23 -46.39
C ARG A 258 15.53 31.23 -45.21
N ALA A 259 15.01 31.43 -44.00
CA ALA A 259 15.78 31.44 -42.76
C ALA A 259 15.93 30.04 -42.15
N PHE A 260 17.06 29.80 -41.50
CA PHE A 260 17.37 28.59 -40.73
C PHE A 260 18.36 28.92 -39.61
N VAL A 261 18.52 28.01 -38.63
CA VAL A 261 19.50 28.17 -37.54
C VAL A 261 20.68 27.24 -37.72
N ALA A 262 21.91 27.74 -37.57
CA ALA A 262 23.13 26.94 -37.52
C ALA A 262 23.84 27.15 -36.17
N GLN A 263 24.32 26.06 -35.57
CA GLN A 263 25.03 26.08 -34.28
C GLN A 263 26.54 25.95 -34.52
N LEU A 264 27.34 26.75 -33.82
CA LEU A 264 28.80 26.66 -33.91
C LEU A 264 29.33 25.32 -33.37
N THR A 265 30.14 24.61 -34.16
CA THR A 265 30.72 23.30 -33.81
C THR A 265 32.25 23.26 -33.83
N GLU A 266 32.91 24.20 -34.50
CA GLU A 266 34.38 24.34 -34.50
C GLU A 266 34.78 25.82 -34.48
N ALA A 267 35.81 26.16 -33.71
CA ALA A 267 36.45 27.47 -33.71
C ALA A 267 37.98 27.31 -33.60
N ASP A 268 38.73 28.00 -34.45
CA ASP A 268 40.20 28.01 -34.52
C ASP A 268 40.81 26.58 -34.58
N GLY A 269 40.17 25.68 -35.34
CA GLY A 269 40.53 24.26 -35.46
C GLY A 269 40.24 23.40 -34.23
N LYS A 270 39.53 23.94 -33.22
CA LYS A 270 39.11 23.22 -32.01
C LYS A 270 37.63 22.91 -32.06
N LYS A 271 37.29 21.63 -31.93
CA LYS A 271 35.90 21.17 -31.85
C LYS A 271 35.26 21.61 -30.54
N ILE A 272 34.10 22.21 -30.66
CA ILE A 272 33.26 22.65 -29.56
C ILE A 272 32.32 21.51 -29.21
N GLY A 273 32.31 21.11 -27.94
CA GLY A 273 31.42 20.04 -27.47
C GLY A 273 29.95 20.48 -27.39
N PRO A 274 29.01 19.56 -27.15
CA PRO A 274 27.58 19.89 -27.03
C PRO A 274 27.24 20.82 -25.85
N ARG A 275 28.20 21.09 -24.95
CA ARG A 275 28.11 22.07 -23.86
C ARG A 275 28.83 23.39 -24.18
N GLY A 276 29.10 23.70 -25.45
CA GLY A 276 29.56 25.01 -25.89
C GLY A 276 30.77 25.55 -25.11
N PHE A 277 30.68 26.82 -24.74
CA PHE A 277 31.65 27.56 -23.95
C PHE A 277 31.30 27.52 -22.45
N GLN A 278 32.32 27.52 -21.59
CA GLN A 278 32.16 27.59 -20.12
C GLN A 278 32.29 29.03 -19.58
N ARG A 279 32.60 30.01 -20.44
CA ARG A 279 32.64 31.43 -20.10
C ARG A 279 31.94 32.22 -21.20
N ARG A 280 31.10 33.18 -20.77
CA ARG A 280 30.36 34.07 -21.67
C ARG A 280 31.29 34.88 -22.59
N GLU A 281 32.42 35.37 -22.06
CA GLU A 281 33.46 36.13 -22.78
C GLU A 281 33.99 35.39 -24.03
N GLU A 282 34.18 34.07 -23.93
CA GLU A 282 34.65 33.25 -25.05
C GLU A 282 33.60 33.17 -26.16
N ALA A 283 32.33 33.02 -25.78
CA ALA A 283 31.21 33.01 -26.72
C ALA A 283 31.00 34.41 -27.36
N GLU A 284 31.20 35.50 -26.62
CA GLU A 284 31.12 36.89 -27.12
C GLU A 284 32.25 37.19 -28.13
N ALA A 285 33.49 36.82 -27.81
CA ALA A 285 34.63 36.99 -28.72
C ALA A 285 34.50 36.18 -30.02
N VAL A 286 33.85 35.01 -29.99
CA VAL A 286 33.56 34.23 -31.20
C VAL A 286 32.35 34.80 -31.96
N MET A 287 31.32 35.29 -31.25
CA MET A 287 30.13 35.89 -31.87
C MET A 287 30.44 37.22 -32.58
N GLU A 288 31.37 38.02 -32.08
CA GLU A 288 31.86 39.23 -32.78
C GLU A 288 32.59 38.88 -34.09
N ARG A 289 33.50 37.90 -34.06
CA ARG A 289 34.16 37.38 -35.27
C ARG A 289 33.16 36.80 -36.28
N LEU A 290 32.14 36.09 -35.79
CA LEU A 290 31.08 35.51 -36.61
C LEU A 290 30.26 36.59 -37.35
N ARG A 291 29.94 37.70 -36.68
CA ARG A 291 29.23 38.85 -37.29
C ARG A 291 30.05 39.57 -38.35
N ALA A 292 31.38 39.57 -38.23
CA ALA A 292 32.29 40.16 -39.21
C ALA A 292 32.65 39.22 -40.38
N SER A 293 32.30 37.92 -40.28
CA SER A 293 32.70 36.90 -41.25
C SER A 293 31.64 36.69 -42.33
N SER A 294 32.08 36.46 -43.58
CA SER A 294 31.22 35.97 -44.65
C SER A 294 31.22 34.45 -44.67
N LEU A 295 30.05 33.84 -44.45
CA LEU A 295 29.91 32.38 -44.39
C LEU A 295 29.49 31.80 -45.76
N ARG A 296 30.00 30.62 -46.08
CA ARG A 296 29.64 29.82 -47.25
C ARG A 296 29.25 28.41 -46.84
N ALA A 297 28.31 27.81 -47.56
CA ALA A 297 27.95 26.41 -47.37
C ALA A 297 29.04 25.48 -47.92
N GLU A 298 29.45 24.47 -47.15
CA GLU A 298 30.09 23.26 -47.68
C GLU A 298 29.04 22.39 -48.42
N ALA A 299 29.47 21.32 -49.08
CA ALA A 299 28.54 20.43 -49.80
C ALA A 299 27.53 19.77 -48.83
N PRO A 300 26.21 19.85 -49.08
CA PRO A 300 25.23 19.17 -48.24
C PRO A 300 25.44 17.66 -48.21
N SER A 301 25.43 17.09 -47.01
CA SER A 301 25.42 15.65 -46.80
C SER A 301 24.00 15.19 -46.50
N SER A 302 23.43 14.33 -47.35
CA SER A 302 22.14 13.69 -47.08
C SER A 302 22.29 12.21 -46.74
N ARG A 303 21.48 11.74 -45.80
CA ARG A 303 21.45 10.35 -45.35
C ARG A 303 20.00 9.90 -45.15
N SER A 304 19.63 8.81 -45.79
CA SER A 304 18.37 8.12 -45.49
C SER A 304 18.47 7.39 -44.15
N VAL A 305 17.52 7.65 -43.25
CA VAL A 305 17.42 7.09 -41.91
C VAL A 305 16.04 6.44 -41.76
N ALA A 306 16.01 5.12 -41.63
CA ALA A 306 14.79 4.36 -41.42
C ALA A 306 14.51 4.15 -39.92
N ARG A 307 13.34 4.60 -39.45
CA ARG A 307 12.83 4.29 -38.10
C ARG A 307 11.91 3.08 -38.20
N SER A 308 12.21 2.02 -37.45
CA SER A 308 11.36 0.82 -37.39
C SER A 308 10.21 0.99 -36.39
N PRO A 309 9.03 0.40 -36.64
CA PRO A 309 7.99 0.30 -35.64
C PRO A 309 8.45 -0.51 -34.42
N SER A 310 8.01 -0.06 -33.25
CA SER A 310 8.24 -0.76 -32.00
C SER A 310 7.42 -2.07 -31.92
N PRO A 311 7.81 -3.03 -31.06
CA PRO A 311 7.06 -4.27 -30.89
C PRO A 311 5.61 -4.07 -30.41
N PRO A 312 4.75 -5.08 -30.59
CA PRO A 312 3.47 -5.20 -29.89
C PRO A 312 3.62 -5.02 -28.37
N PHE A 313 2.52 -4.74 -27.68
CA PHE A 313 2.59 -4.46 -26.24
C PHE A 313 2.88 -5.69 -25.39
N THR A 314 3.86 -5.55 -24.50
CA THR A 314 3.96 -6.29 -23.24
C THR A 314 3.21 -5.54 -22.14
N THR A 315 3.05 -6.15 -20.96
CA THR A 315 2.45 -5.48 -19.80
C THR A 315 3.21 -4.23 -19.37
N SER A 316 4.54 -4.29 -19.38
CA SER A 316 5.44 -3.18 -19.03
C SER A 316 5.29 -2.02 -20.02
N THR A 317 5.44 -2.29 -21.32
CA THR A 317 5.36 -1.26 -22.38
C THR A 317 3.95 -0.69 -22.53
N MET A 318 2.89 -1.47 -22.29
CA MET A 318 1.52 -0.97 -22.20
C MET A 318 1.36 0.00 -21.02
N GLN A 319 1.89 -0.34 -19.83
CA GLN A 319 1.82 0.55 -18.67
C GLN A 319 2.67 1.83 -18.87
N GLN A 320 3.80 1.74 -19.56
CA GLN A 320 4.64 2.87 -19.94
C GLN A 320 3.90 3.83 -20.89
N GLU A 321 3.38 3.34 -22.02
CA GLU A 321 2.66 4.17 -23.01
C GLU A 321 1.32 4.68 -22.47
N ALA A 322 0.56 3.87 -21.73
CA ALA A 322 -0.68 4.30 -21.10
C ALA A 322 -0.43 5.35 -20.01
N SER A 323 0.71 5.30 -19.33
CA SER A 323 1.14 6.43 -18.50
C SER A 323 1.43 7.62 -19.39
N ARG A 324 2.45 7.56 -20.27
CA ARG A 324 2.92 8.67 -21.11
C ARG A 324 1.77 9.37 -21.86
N LYS A 325 1.09 8.66 -22.76
CA LYS A 325 0.06 9.19 -23.67
C LYS A 325 -1.32 9.39 -23.05
N LEU A 326 -1.75 8.55 -22.10
CA LEU A 326 -3.13 8.59 -21.57
C LEU A 326 -3.25 9.19 -20.16
N GLY A 327 -2.12 9.43 -19.48
CA GLY A 327 -2.09 9.92 -18.10
C GLY A 327 -2.48 8.87 -17.05
N LEU A 328 -2.58 7.59 -17.43
CA LEU A 328 -3.09 6.54 -16.56
C LEU A 328 -2.03 6.04 -15.59
N SER A 329 -2.45 5.75 -14.35
CA SER A 329 -1.64 4.96 -13.41
C SER A 329 -1.61 3.50 -13.84
N ALA A 330 -0.54 2.77 -13.53
CA ALA A 330 -0.40 1.34 -13.81
C ALA A 330 -1.56 0.52 -13.22
N SER A 331 -2.05 0.92 -12.03
CA SER A 331 -3.23 0.33 -11.40
C SER A 331 -4.55 0.61 -12.13
N ALA A 332 -4.68 1.74 -12.83
CA ALA A 332 -5.85 2.03 -13.67
C ALA A 332 -5.76 1.27 -15.00
N THR A 333 -4.61 1.33 -15.66
CA THR A 333 -4.33 0.59 -16.90
C THR A 333 -4.64 -0.90 -16.76
N MET A 334 -4.17 -1.56 -15.69
CA MET A 334 -4.43 -2.99 -15.49
C MET A 334 -5.89 -3.33 -15.18
N ARG A 335 -6.68 -2.41 -14.60
CA ARG A 335 -8.13 -2.64 -14.42
C ARG A 335 -8.87 -2.55 -15.75
N ALA A 336 -8.57 -1.52 -16.55
CA ALA A 336 -9.16 -1.37 -17.87
C ALA A 336 -8.76 -2.53 -18.79
N ALA A 337 -7.50 -2.96 -18.77
CA ALA A 337 -7.03 -4.11 -19.54
C ALA A 337 -7.70 -5.43 -19.10
N GLN A 338 -7.86 -5.70 -17.80
CA GLN A 338 -8.60 -6.86 -17.30
C GLN A 338 -10.05 -6.85 -17.80
N ALA A 339 -10.73 -5.69 -17.74
CA ALA A 339 -12.10 -5.53 -18.20
C ALA A 339 -12.26 -5.75 -19.71
N LEU A 340 -11.31 -5.23 -20.52
CA LEU A 340 -11.26 -5.47 -21.96
C LEU A 340 -11.02 -6.95 -22.31
N TYR A 341 -10.13 -7.64 -21.60
CA TYR A 341 -9.86 -9.08 -21.75
C TYR A 341 -11.10 -9.93 -21.39
N GLU A 342 -11.80 -9.60 -20.30
CA GLU A 342 -13.02 -10.29 -19.87
C GLU A 342 -14.28 -9.92 -20.69
N GLY A 343 -14.19 -8.92 -21.57
CA GLY A 343 -15.32 -8.43 -22.37
C GLY A 343 -16.39 -7.70 -21.56
N GLU A 344 -16.01 -7.06 -20.44
CA GLU A 344 -16.90 -6.16 -19.68
C GLU A 344 -17.24 -4.93 -20.53
N GLY A 345 -18.49 -4.48 -20.50
CA GLY A 345 -18.95 -3.36 -21.35
C GLY A 345 -19.15 -3.70 -22.84
N SER A 346 -18.88 -4.93 -23.29
CA SER A 346 -19.20 -5.43 -24.63
C SER A 346 -20.32 -6.48 -24.55
N GLU A 347 -21.19 -6.55 -25.56
CA GLU A 347 -22.11 -7.70 -25.70
C GLU A 347 -21.37 -8.97 -26.16
N GLY A 348 -20.37 -8.80 -27.04
CA GLY A 348 -19.61 -9.84 -27.74
C GLY A 348 -18.40 -10.42 -26.98
N GLU A 349 -17.34 -10.77 -27.70
CA GLU A 349 -16.18 -11.47 -27.15
C GLU A 349 -15.24 -10.57 -26.31
N GLY A 350 -14.22 -11.15 -25.69
CA GLY A 350 -13.11 -10.40 -25.10
C GLY A 350 -12.40 -9.57 -26.18
N LEU A 351 -12.08 -8.31 -25.89
CA LEU A 351 -11.60 -7.36 -26.90
C LEU A 351 -10.09 -7.43 -27.10
N ILE A 352 -9.33 -7.81 -26.07
CA ILE A 352 -7.86 -7.93 -26.12
C ILE A 352 -7.38 -9.30 -25.61
N THR A 353 -6.19 -9.70 -26.04
CA THR A 353 -5.46 -10.84 -25.48
C THR A 353 -5.01 -10.58 -24.04
N TYR A 354 -4.56 -11.64 -23.36
CA TYR A 354 -4.22 -11.62 -21.94
C TYR A 354 -3.16 -10.57 -21.57
N MET A 355 -3.54 -9.65 -20.70
CA MET A 355 -2.78 -8.42 -20.39
C MET A 355 -1.59 -8.59 -19.43
N ARG A 356 -1.27 -9.81 -18.98
CA ARG A 356 -0.09 -10.13 -18.15
C ARG A 356 0.88 -11.02 -18.94
N THR A 357 1.72 -10.38 -19.74
CA THR A 357 2.62 -11.02 -20.69
C THR A 357 3.90 -10.19 -20.84
N ASP A 358 5.04 -10.87 -20.84
CA ASP A 358 6.33 -10.35 -21.29
C ASP A 358 6.63 -10.74 -22.76
N GLY A 359 5.71 -11.48 -23.39
CA GLY A 359 5.80 -11.90 -24.78
C GLY A 359 5.51 -10.76 -25.76
N VAL A 360 6.30 -10.70 -26.84
CA VAL A 360 6.14 -9.76 -27.97
C VAL A 360 5.69 -10.45 -29.26
N SER A 361 5.48 -11.76 -29.23
CA SER A 361 5.03 -12.58 -30.35
C SER A 361 3.54 -12.41 -30.60
N ILE A 362 3.14 -12.45 -31.88
CA ILE A 362 1.75 -12.54 -32.32
C ILE A 362 1.59 -13.83 -33.13
N SER A 363 0.44 -14.48 -33.01
CA SER A 363 0.07 -15.65 -33.80
C SER A 363 -0.02 -15.35 -35.31
N GLN A 364 0.30 -16.34 -36.16
CA GLN A 364 0.34 -16.12 -37.61
C GLN A 364 -1.01 -15.64 -38.17
N GLY A 365 -2.14 -16.20 -37.70
CA GLY A 365 -3.46 -15.77 -38.14
C GLY A 365 -3.75 -14.29 -37.83
N ALA A 366 -3.42 -13.82 -36.63
CA ALA A 366 -3.59 -12.42 -36.26
C ALA A 366 -2.62 -11.49 -37.01
N ILE A 367 -1.40 -11.95 -37.33
CA ILE A 367 -0.48 -11.25 -38.23
C ILE A 367 -1.10 -11.07 -39.62
N ASP A 368 -1.69 -12.13 -40.19
CA ASP A 368 -2.26 -12.11 -41.53
C ASP A 368 -3.50 -11.19 -41.58
N GLU A 369 -4.34 -11.20 -40.54
CA GLU A 369 -5.46 -10.27 -40.38
C GLU A 369 -5.03 -8.81 -40.24
N ILE A 370 -4.02 -8.53 -39.40
CA ILE A 370 -3.44 -7.17 -39.25
C ILE A 370 -2.89 -6.67 -40.59
N ARG A 371 -2.17 -7.52 -41.33
CA ARG A 371 -1.58 -7.16 -42.63
C ARG A 371 -2.67 -6.91 -43.68
N GLY A 372 -3.70 -7.74 -43.74
CA GLY A 372 -4.84 -7.54 -44.65
C GLY A 372 -5.57 -6.22 -44.39
N LEU A 373 -5.86 -5.91 -43.11
CA LEU A 373 -6.50 -4.63 -42.77
C LEU A 373 -5.59 -3.42 -43.05
N LEU A 374 -4.29 -3.57 -42.83
CA LEU A 374 -3.32 -2.50 -43.13
C LEU A 374 -3.27 -2.19 -44.64
N GLU A 375 -3.35 -3.22 -45.50
CA GLU A 375 -3.44 -3.05 -46.95
C GLU A 375 -4.76 -2.40 -47.37
N GLU A 376 -5.88 -2.78 -46.74
CA GLU A 376 -7.22 -2.24 -47.01
C GLU A 376 -7.35 -0.75 -46.60
N GLU A 377 -6.87 -0.38 -45.40
CA GLU A 377 -7.02 0.97 -44.86
C GLU A 377 -5.93 1.96 -45.33
N PHE A 378 -4.69 1.51 -45.51
CA PHE A 378 -3.54 2.38 -45.78
C PHE A 378 -2.87 2.14 -47.14
N GLY A 379 -3.09 0.98 -47.78
CA GLY A 379 -2.52 0.61 -49.06
C GLY A 379 -1.22 -0.21 -48.96
N ALA A 380 -0.91 -0.94 -50.03
CA ALA A 380 0.20 -1.90 -50.07
C ALA A 380 1.59 -1.30 -49.78
N GLU A 381 1.80 0.01 -49.98
CA GLU A 381 3.06 0.70 -49.64
C GLU A 381 3.34 0.72 -48.12
N TYR A 382 2.32 0.56 -47.27
CA TYR A 382 2.47 0.47 -45.82
C TYR A 382 2.78 -0.96 -45.34
N LEU A 383 2.77 -1.97 -46.21
CA LEU A 383 3.20 -3.31 -45.88
C LEU A 383 4.72 -3.49 -46.10
N PRO A 384 5.47 -4.02 -45.12
CA PRO A 384 6.84 -4.44 -45.34
C PRO A 384 6.87 -5.73 -46.17
N GLU A 385 7.80 -5.79 -47.14
CA GLU A 385 8.07 -6.96 -48.00
C GLU A 385 8.31 -8.24 -47.18
N LYS A 386 9.04 -8.11 -46.06
CA LYS A 386 9.32 -9.21 -45.14
C LYS A 386 8.45 -9.10 -43.91
N LEU A 387 7.91 -10.25 -43.49
CA LEU A 387 7.12 -10.35 -42.27
C LEU A 387 7.93 -9.91 -41.04
N ARG A 388 7.32 -9.08 -40.16
CA ARG A 388 7.93 -8.64 -38.91
C ARG A 388 7.62 -9.62 -37.78
N VAL A 389 8.61 -10.43 -37.44
CA VAL A 389 8.57 -11.32 -36.27
C VAL A 389 9.41 -10.71 -35.15
N TYR A 390 8.76 -10.33 -34.05
CA TYR A 390 9.44 -9.88 -32.83
C TYR A 390 9.72 -11.07 -31.91
N LYS A 391 10.86 -11.04 -31.21
CA LYS A 391 11.27 -12.05 -30.23
C LYS A 391 11.64 -11.36 -28.92
N SER A 392 11.34 -12.00 -27.80
CA SER A 392 11.79 -11.59 -26.46
C SER A 392 13.31 -11.69 -26.34
N LYS A 393 13.89 -10.99 -25.35
CA LYS A 393 15.34 -11.00 -25.09
C LYS A 393 15.79 -12.09 -24.11
N SER A 394 14.89 -12.54 -23.23
CA SER A 394 15.09 -13.61 -22.25
C SER A 394 14.52 -14.94 -22.76
N LYS A 395 14.47 -15.96 -21.90
CA LYS A 395 13.84 -17.28 -22.16
C LYS A 395 13.02 -17.71 -20.93
N THR A 396 12.12 -16.85 -20.49
CA THR A 396 11.35 -17.05 -19.26
C THR A 396 10.15 -17.96 -19.52
N ALA A 397 9.76 -18.83 -18.58
CA ALA A 397 8.60 -19.72 -18.73
C ALA A 397 7.26 -18.96 -18.99
N GLN A 398 7.18 -17.68 -18.63
CA GLN A 398 6.03 -16.79 -18.88
C GLN A 398 6.02 -16.15 -20.28
N GLU A 399 7.07 -16.31 -21.09
CA GLU A 399 7.18 -15.76 -22.46
C GLU A 399 6.49 -16.62 -23.54
N ALA A 400 5.95 -17.79 -23.17
CA ALA A 400 5.12 -18.60 -24.05
C ALA A 400 3.75 -17.93 -24.37
N HIS A 401 3.47 -16.76 -23.81
CA HIS A 401 2.24 -16.01 -24.01
C HIS A 401 2.34 -15.05 -25.19
N GLU A 402 1.22 -14.86 -25.88
CA GLU A 402 1.09 -13.87 -26.94
C GLU A 402 1.20 -12.44 -26.36
N ALA A 403 1.56 -11.48 -27.21
CA ALA A 403 1.54 -10.06 -26.88
C ALA A 403 0.11 -9.52 -26.68
N ILE A 404 0.00 -8.36 -26.04
CA ILE A 404 -1.24 -7.62 -25.87
C ILE A 404 -1.63 -6.97 -27.21
N ARG A 405 -2.68 -7.50 -27.84
CA ARG A 405 -3.27 -7.06 -29.12
C ARG A 405 -4.80 -7.10 -29.05
N PRO A 406 -5.52 -6.48 -30.00
CA PRO A 406 -6.92 -6.81 -30.26
C PRO A 406 -7.09 -8.30 -30.56
N VAL A 407 -8.18 -8.89 -30.07
CA VAL A 407 -8.57 -10.26 -30.39
C VAL A 407 -8.95 -10.39 -31.86
N ASP A 408 -9.88 -9.54 -32.30
CA ASP A 408 -10.20 -9.31 -33.71
C ASP A 408 -9.87 -7.84 -34.03
N VAL A 409 -8.97 -7.64 -34.99
CA VAL A 409 -8.46 -6.32 -35.39
C VAL A 409 -9.49 -5.52 -36.20
N ARG A 410 -10.53 -6.15 -36.77
CA ARG A 410 -11.60 -5.44 -37.50
C ARG A 410 -12.54 -4.65 -36.59
N ASN A 411 -12.48 -4.86 -35.28
CA ASN A 411 -13.16 -4.01 -34.30
C ASN A 411 -12.41 -2.67 -34.18
N SER A 412 -12.65 -1.75 -35.11
CA SER A 412 -11.97 -0.45 -35.11
C SER A 412 -12.27 0.35 -33.82
N PRO A 413 -11.33 1.18 -33.35
CA PRO A 413 -11.54 2.03 -32.17
C PRO A 413 -12.73 3.00 -32.26
N GLU A 414 -13.22 3.28 -33.47
CA GLU A 414 -14.39 4.10 -33.80
C GLU A 414 -15.71 3.31 -33.68
N GLY A 415 -15.68 1.99 -33.92
CA GLY A 415 -16.85 1.10 -33.85
C GLY A 415 -17.12 0.50 -32.48
N LEU A 416 -16.37 0.91 -31.44
CA LEU A 416 -16.49 0.34 -30.10
C LEU A 416 -17.87 0.61 -29.44
N PRO A 417 -18.42 -0.35 -28.69
CA PRO A 417 -19.67 -0.17 -27.95
C PRO A 417 -19.63 1.02 -26.97
N HIS A 418 -20.65 1.88 -27.00
CA HIS A 418 -20.83 3.00 -26.05
C HIS A 418 -20.95 2.58 -24.57
N SER A 419 -21.11 1.28 -24.31
CA SER A 419 -21.14 0.68 -22.97
C SER A 419 -19.76 0.43 -22.36
N LEU A 420 -18.67 0.62 -23.11
CA LEU A 420 -17.30 0.72 -22.58
C LEU A 420 -17.06 2.12 -21.99
N ASP A 421 -16.30 2.21 -20.90
CA ASP A 421 -15.91 3.50 -20.33
C ASP A 421 -14.78 4.21 -21.13
N ASP A 422 -14.59 5.52 -20.90
CA ASP A 422 -13.56 6.33 -21.59
C ASP A 422 -12.14 5.72 -21.47
N VAL A 423 -11.80 5.18 -20.31
CA VAL A 423 -10.47 4.62 -20.03
C VAL A 423 -10.28 3.32 -20.79
N GLN A 424 -11.31 2.47 -20.86
CA GLN A 424 -11.35 1.26 -21.68
C GLN A 424 -11.22 1.59 -23.17
N GLN A 425 -12.01 2.53 -23.69
CA GLN A 425 -11.97 2.92 -25.11
C GLN A 425 -10.60 3.49 -25.50
N ARG A 426 -10.03 4.40 -24.68
CA ARG A 426 -8.72 5.01 -24.93
C ARG A 426 -7.58 4.00 -24.83
N LEU A 427 -7.64 3.06 -23.88
CA LEU A 427 -6.66 1.99 -23.76
C LEU A 427 -6.74 1.00 -24.93
N TYR A 428 -7.96 0.61 -25.35
CA TYR A 428 -8.15 -0.23 -26.52
C TYR A 428 -7.60 0.43 -27.79
N ARG A 429 -7.92 1.71 -28.02
CA ARG A 429 -7.39 2.50 -29.15
C ARG A 429 -5.86 2.50 -29.19
N LEU A 430 -5.21 2.64 -28.03
CA LEU A 430 -3.76 2.57 -27.91
C LEU A 430 -3.22 1.17 -28.26
N ILE A 431 -3.83 0.11 -27.74
CA ILE A 431 -3.46 -1.29 -28.02
C ILE A 431 -3.63 -1.63 -29.51
N TRP A 432 -4.77 -1.26 -30.10
CA TRP A 432 -5.09 -1.48 -31.50
C TRP A 432 -4.07 -0.79 -32.42
N ARG A 433 -3.83 0.51 -32.20
CA ARG A 433 -2.84 1.28 -32.97
C ARG A 433 -1.44 0.69 -32.87
N ARG A 434 -1.05 0.19 -31.69
CA ARG A 434 0.27 -0.47 -31.49
C ARG A 434 0.38 -1.78 -32.27
N ALA A 435 -0.66 -2.62 -32.23
CA ALA A 435 -0.67 -3.89 -32.94
C ALA A 435 -0.57 -3.67 -34.46
N MET A 436 -1.41 -2.78 -35.01
CA MET A 436 -1.37 -2.39 -36.43
C MET A 436 0.00 -1.82 -36.84
N ALA A 437 0.51 -0.84 -36.09
CA ALA A 437 1.79 -0.20 -36.37
C ALA A 437 2.97 -1.20 -36.32
N SER A 438 2.92 -2.22 -35.46
CA SER A 438 3.99 -3.24 -35.35
C SER A 438 4.23 -4.03 -36.63
N GLN A 439 3.24 -4.16 -37.51
CA GLN A 439 3.36 -4.86 -38.79
C GLN A 439 3.56 -3.93 -39.99
N ALA A 440 3.57 -2.61 -39.79
CA ALA A 440 3.68 -1.62 -40.85
C ALA A 440 5.12 -1.37 -41.33
N ALA A 441 5.25 -0.69 -42.47
CA ALA A 441 6.51 -0.29 -43.07
C ALA A 441 7.29 0.71 -42.18
N ASN A 442 8.61 0.79 -42.39
CA ASN A 442 9.46 1.76 -41.69
C ASN A 442 9.01 3.19 -42.03
N ALA A 443 9.14 4.11 -41.08
CA ALA A 443 9.15 5.54 -41.42
C ALA A 443 10.53 5.88 -42.02
N LEU A 444 10.55 6.53 -43.18
CA LEU A 444 11.79 6.95 -43.84
C LEU A 444 11.97 8.45 -43.71
N PHE A 445 13.09 8.84 -43.13
CA PHE A 445 13.53 10.22 -43.01
C PHE A 445 14.75 10.45 -43.88
N GLU A 446 14.84 11.63 -44.49
CA GLU A 446 16.09 12.13 -45.02
C GLU A 446 16.66 13.13 -44.02
N GLN A 447 17.83 12.81 -43.46
CA GLN A 447 18.59 13.72 -42.61
C GLN A 447 19.60 14.46 -43.47
N ILE A 448 19.57 15.79 -43.44
CA ILE A 448 20.46 16.66 -44.20
C ILE A 448 21.30 17.43 -43.20
N ALA A 449 22.62 17.39 -43.36
CA ALA A 449 23.56 18.18 -42.58
C ALA A 449 24.44 19.01 -43.51
N VAL A 450 24.52 20.31 -43.23
CA VAL A 450 25.34 21.28 -43.96
C VAL A 450 26.24 21.98 -42.95
N ASP A 451 27.53 22.06 -43.26
CA ASP A 451 28.49 22.88 -42.54
C ASP A 451 28.67 24.21 -43.26
N PHE A 452 28.86 25.28 -42.49
CA PHE A 452 29.04 26.64 -42.97
C PHE A 452 30.34 27.20 -42.41
N CYS A 453 31.22 27.68 -43.28
CA CYS A 453 32.55 28.16 -42.91
C CYS A 453 32.89 29.53 -43.50
N ASP A 454 33.79 30.24 -42.83
CA ASP A 454 34.51 31.40 -43.36
C ASP A 454 35.61 30.98 -44.35
N GLU A 455 36.19 31.95 -45.06
CA GLU A 455 37.24 31.69 -46.07
C GLU A 455 38.53 31.08 -45.48
N GLY A 456 38.80 31.28 -44.18
CA GLY A 456 39.91 30.64 -43.46
C GLY A 456 39.57 29.31 -42.81
N ARG A 457 38.30 28.87 -42.85
CA ARG A 457 37.76 27.73 -42.08
C ARG A 457 38.10 27.80 -40.59
N THR A 458 38.16 29.02 -40.05
CA THR A 458 38.40 29.32 -38.63
C THR A 458 37.15 29.16 -37.80
N LEU A 459 35.96 29.29 -38.39
CA LEU A 459 34.66 29.07 -37.77
C LEU A 459 33.88 28.05 -38.59
N VAL A 460 33.34 27.01 -37.93
CA VAL A 460 32.45 26.04 -38.59
C VAL A 460 31.14 25.96 -37.81
N LEU A 461 30.04 26.28 -38.47
CA LEU A 461 28.69 26.14 -37.96
C LEU A 461 28.02 24.97 -38.66
N ARG A 462 27.29 24.15 -37.92
CA ARG A 462 26.52 23.04 -38.47
C ARG A 462 25.02 23.33 -38.35
N SER A 463 24.29 23.06 -39.42
CA SER A 463 22.83 22.96 -39.37
C SER A 463 22.38 21.58 -39.79
N THR A 464 21.39 21.02 -39.10
CA THR A 464 20.85 19.69 -39.41
C THR A 464 19.32 19.74 -39.51
N GLY A 465 18.79 19.39 -40.68
CA GLY A 465 17.37 19.21 -40.90
C GLY A 465 17.00 17.72 -40.99
N ARG A 466 15.74 17.40 -40.70
CA ARG A 466 15.17 16.07 -40.94
C ARG A 466 13.84 16.21 -41.67
N MET A 467 13.77 15.67 -42.89
CA MET A 467 12.55 15.65 -43.70
C MET A 467 11.90 14.27 -43.64
N LEU A 468 10.59 14.21 -43.45
CA LEU A 468 9.85 12.95 -43.56
C LEU A 468 9.62 12.65 -45.05
N ARG A 469 10.26 11.59 -45.58
CA ARG A 469 10.07 11.13 -46.96
C ARG A 469 8.94 10.11 -47.08
N PHE A 470 8.74 9.28 -46.05
CA PHE A 470 7.62 8.33 -46.00
C PHE A 470 7.19 8.08 -44.54
N PRO A 471 5.91 8.30 -44.16
CA PRO A 471 5.45 8.16 -42.79
C PRO A 471 5.47 6.72 -42.25
N GLY A 472 5.26 5.71 -43.11
CA GLY A 472 5.15 4.31 -42.69
C GLY A 472 4.25 4.13 -41.47
N PHE A 473 4.72 3.39 -40.47
CA PHE A 473 3.99 3.12 -39.23
C PHE A 473 3.53 4.35 -38.43
N LEU A 474 4.11 5.55 -38.64
CA LEU A 474 3.71 6.76 -37.89
C LEU A 474 2.29 7.19 -38.24
N ARG A 475 1.87 7.01 -39.50
CA ARG A 475 0.49 7.27 -39.95
C ARG A 475 -0.53 6.36 -39.25
N VAL A 476 -0.12 5.15 -38.87
CA VAL A 476 -0.95 4.12 -38.23
C VAL A 476 -1.00 4.32 -36.71
N TYR A 477 0.15 4.61 -36.09
CA TYR A 477 0.22 4.81 -34.63
C TYR A 477 -0.34 6.17 -34.19
N GLY A 478 -0.20 7.19 -35.05
CA GLY A 478 -0.69 8.55 -34.87
C GLY A 478 0.04 9.34 -33.77
N SER A 479 0.36 10.60 -34.08
CA SER A 479 0.75 11.62 -33.10
C SER A 479 -0.45 12.22 -32.33
N ASP A 480 -1.65 11.60 -32.40
CA ASP A 480 -2.80 12.00 -31.58
C ASP A 480 -2.61 11.62 -30.10
N ALA A 481 -2.07 12.55 -29.32
CA ALA A 481 -2.34 12.65 -27.89
C ALA A 481 -2.13 14.10 -27.44
N GLY A 482 -3.23 14.84 -27.23
CA GLY A 482 -3.21 16.16 -26.59
C GLY A 482 -2.84 16.03 -25.11
N GLY A 483 -1.55 15.86 -24.83
CA GLY A 483 -0.98 15.79 -23.49
C GLY A 483 0.50 16.14 -23.52
N ASP A 484 0.82 17.38 -23.15
CA ASP A 484 2.15 17.93 -22.85
C ASP A 484 3.30 17.41 -23.73
N ALA A 485 3.36 17.89 -24.98
CA ALA A 485 4.42 17.65 -25.96
C ALA A 485 5.82 18.24 -25.58
N GLN A 486 6.09 18.43 -24.29
CA GLN A 486 7.31 19.05 -23.75
C GLN A 486 8.32 18.04 -23.19
N ASN A 487 8.00 16.75 -23.12
CA ASN A 487 8.89 15.70 -22.60
C ASN A 487 9.07 14.50 -23.54
N ASP A 488 8.70 14.64 -24.81
CA ASP A 488 9.00 13.62 -25.82
C ASP A 488 10.36 13.94 -26.48
N GLU A 489 11.40 13.21 -26.09
CA GLU A 489 12.68 13.14 -26.83
C GLU A 489 12.49 12.62 -28.28
N ASP A 490 11.30 12.09 -28.59
CA ASP A 490 10.90 11.50 -29.86
C ASP A 490 9.90 12.35 -30.67
N SER A 491 9.41 13.49 -30.14
CA SER A 491 8.46 14.39 -30.83
C SER A 491 9.19 15.51 -31.58
N ASP A 492 10.03 15.11 -32.53
CA ASP A 492 10.67 15.98 -33.53
C ASP A 492 9.66 16.63 -34.52
N GLU A 493 8.36 16.44 -34.33
CA GLU A 493 7.26 16.90 -35.21
C GLU A 493 6.73 18.30 -34.83
N GLY A 494 7.31 18.95 -33.82
CA GLY A 494 6.97 20.32 -33.39
C GLY A 494 7.60 21.42 -34.26
N ASP A 495 6.96 21.72 -35.39
CA ASP A 495 6.83 23.07 -35.98
C ASP A 495 8.11 23.92 -36.19
N GLY A 496 9.11 23.37 -36.89
CA GLY A 496 10.24 24.19 -37.39
C GLY A 496 11.32 23.46 -38.20
N ARG A 497 11.63 22.20 -37.85
CA ARG A 497 12.73 21.45 -38.49
C ARG A 497 12.45 20.95 -39.92
N GLY A 498 11.18 20.92 -40.33
CA GLY A 498 10.76 20.53 -41.69
C GLY A 498 11.21 21.55 -42.74
N GLY A 499 10.80 22.81 -42.58
CA GLY A 499 11.22 23.91 -43.47
C GLY A 499 12.73 24.17 -43.44
N GLN A 500 13.38 23.90 -42.29
CA GLN A 500 14.83 23.89 -42.19
C GLN A 500 15.48 22.81 -43.07
N ALA A 501 14.91 21.59 -43.11
CA ALA A 501 15.43 20.53 -43.99
C ALA A 501 15.27 20.87 -45.48
N GLU A 502 14.16 21.50 -45.86
CA GLU A 502 13.94 22.00 -47.23
C GLU A 502 14.97 23.07 -47.60
N ALA A 503 15.15 24.09 -46.76
CA ALA A 503 16.12 25.16 -46.97
C ALA A 503 17.58 24.64 -47.08
N LEU A 504 17.94 23.62 -46.30
CA LEU A 504 19.27 22.99 -46.37
C LEU A 504 19.44 22.07 -47.60
N SER A 505 18.34 21.55 -48.16
CA SER A 505 18.38 20.61 -49.30
C SER A 505 18.75 21.25 -50.64
N GLU A 506 18.48 22.55 -50.78
CA GLU A 506 18.63 23.29 -52.04
C GLU A 506 19.95 24.08 -52.15
N LEU A 507 20.69 24.18 -51.05
CA LEU A 507 22.03 24.76 -51.01
C LEU A 507 23.04 23.95 -51.83
N LYS A 508 24.05 24.64 -52.36
CA LYS A 508 25.21 24.08 -53.06
C LYS A 508 26.50 24.50 -52.38
N ALA A 509 27.55 23.71 -52.62
CA ALA A 509 28.89 24.04 -52.12
C ALA A 509 29.35 25.40 -52.68
N GLY A 510 29.72 26.31 -51.78
CA GLY A 510 30.16 27.68 -52.08
C GLY A 510 29.06 28.74 -52.01
N ASP A 511 27.78 28.36 -51.88
CA ASP A 511 26.66 29.31 -51.78
C ASP A 511 26.86 30.25 -50.58
N PRO A 512 26.73 31.58 -50.77
CA PRO A 512 26.83 32.55 -49.69
C PRO A 512 25.57 32.48 -48.82
N VAL A 513 25.75 32.58 -47.50
CA VAL A 513 24.63 32.73 -46.56
C VAL A 513 24.81 34.00 -45.74
N SER A 514 23.73 34.75 -45.56
CA SER A 514 23.73 36.01 -44.80
C SER A 514 23.11 35.81 -43.42
N CYS A 515 23.59 36.56 -42.43
CA CYS A 515 22.90 36.69 -41.15
C CYS A 515 21.57 37.43 -41.35
N ALA A 516 20.50 36.95 -40.74
CA ALA A 516 19.20 37.61 -40.80
C ALA A 516 19.23 38.93 -40.00
N GLU A 517 18.99 40.07 -40.66
CA GLU A 517 18.81 41.35 -39.95
C GLU A 517 17.56 41.28 -39.05
N GLY A 518 17.75 41.54 -37.75
CA GLY A 518 16.66 41.64 -36.77
C GLY A 518 16.22 40.33 -36.09
N GLU A 519 16.77 39.17 -36.47
CA GLU A 519 16.47 37.87 -35.84
C GLU A 519 17.65 37.33 -35.00
N GLN A 520 17.40 36.31 -34.18
CA GLN A 520 18.29 35.87 -33.09
C GLN A 520 19.59 35.17 -33.54
N THR A 521 20.53 35.89 -34.16
CA THR A 521 21.97 35.55 -34.02
C THR A 521 22.40 35.89 -32.60
N GLY A 522 22.63 34.88 -31.77
CA GLY A 522 22.74 35.07 -30.33
C GLY A 522 23.56 34.01 -29.61
N ILE A 523 24.06 34.40 -28.45
CA ILE A 523 24.60 33.45 -27.47
C ILE A 523 23.41 32.96 -26.66
N ILE A 524 23.15 31.67 -26.72
CA ILE A 524 22.11 31.03 -25.90
C ILE A 524 22.75 30.57 -24.61
N GLU A 525 22.29 31.12 -23.49
CA GLU A 525 22.64 30.64 -22.17
C GLU A 525 21.81 29.40 -21.85
N HIS A 526 22.52 28.32 -21.49
CA HIS A 526 21.95 27.08 -21.02
C HIS A 526 22.41 26.81 -19.59
N SER A 527 21.61 26.03 -18.88
CA SER A 527 21.98 25.46 -17.60
C SER A 527 21.71 23.97 -17.62
N THR A 528 22.67 23.16 -17.19
CA THR A 528 22.47 21.71 -17.07
C THR A 528 21.34 21.43 -16.09
N ARG A 529 20.41 20.52 -16.45
CA ARG A 529 19.27 20.15 -15.59
C ARG A 529 19.56 18.85 -14.81
N PRO A 530 19.01 18.69 -13.58
CA PRO A 530 19.11 17.44 -12.84
C PRO A 530 18.37 16.30 -13.59
N PRO A 531 18.69 15.02 -13.31
CA PRO A 531 18.01 13.90 -13.94
C PRO A 531 16.50 13.93 -13.62
N PRO A 532 15.61 13.62 -14.57
CA PRO A 532 14.17 13.73 -14.37
C PRO A 532 13.69 12.75 -13.28
N ARG A 533 12.75 13.21 -12.45
CA ARG A 533 12.04 12.34 -11.50
C ARG A 533 11.28 11.24 -12.23
N PHE A 534 11.19 10.07 -11.63
CA PHE A 534 10.41 8.97 -12.18
C PHE A 534 8.90 9.26 -12.08
N ASN A 535 8.15 9.05 -13.16
CA ASN A 535 6.72 8.74 -13.13
C ASN A 535 6.50 7.21 -13.09
N GLU A 536 5.25 6.74 -12.92
CA GLU A 536 4.96 5.30 -12.88
C GLU A 536 5.48 4.54 -14.11
N GLY A 537 5.33 5.08 -15.32
CA GLY A 537 5.85 4.46 -16.55
C GLY A 537 7.38 4.35 -16.54
N SER A 538 8.10 5.46 -16.31
CA SER A 538 9.57 5.48 -16.30
C SER A 538 10.18 4.63 -15.17
N LEU A 539 9.51 4.49 -14.02
CA LEU A 539 9.96 3.58 -12.97
C LEU A 539 9.75 2.11 -13.38
N ILE A 540 8.64 1.79 -14.05
CA ILE A 540 8.40 0.44 -14.59
C ILE A 540 9.46 0.08 -15.65
N LYS A 541 9.82 1.03 -16.53
CA LYS A 541 10.91 0.88 -17.49
C LYS A 541 12.24 0.55 -16.79
N ALA A 542 12.63 1.35 -15.80
CA ALA A 542 13.87 1.12 -15.04
C ALA A 542 13.86 -0.23 -14.29
N MET A 543 12.72 -0.61 -13.70
CA MET A 543 12.56 -1.91 -13.05
C MET A 543 12.70 -3.07 -14.04
N GLU A 544 12.07 -2.97 -15.22
CA GLU A 544 12.15 -3.96 -16.30
C GLU A 544 13.59 -4.09 -16.84
N GLU A 545 14.27 -2.98 -17.13
CA GLU A 545 15.65 -2.96 -17.62
C GLU A 545 16.65 -3.58 -16.63
N MET A 546 16.36 -3.51 -15.33
CA MET A 546 17.13 -4.14 -14.26
C MET A 546 16.65 -5.56 -13.88
N GLY A 547 15.62 -6.11 -14.54
CA GLY A 547 15.06 -7.44 -14.24
C GLY A 547 14.27 -7.53 -12.92
N ILE A 548 13.91 -6.40 -12.33
CA ILE A 548 13.25 -6.27 -11.01
C ILE A 548 11.74 -6.38 -11.17
N GLY A 549 11.17 -7.50 -10.71
CA GLY A 549 9.73 -7.74 -10.79
C GLY A 549 9.29 -8.29 -12.16
N ARG A 550 7.97 -8.47 -12.31
CA ARG A 550 7.30 -9.13 -13.45
C ARG A 550 5.94 -8.45 -13.70
N PRO A 551 5.23 -8.73 -14.82
CA PRO A 551 3.90 -8.20 -15.14
C PRO A 551 2.90 -8.19 -13.98
N SER A 552 2.88 -9.25 -13.17
CA SER A 552 1.98 -9.37 -12.02
C SER A 552 2.35 -8.48 -10.81
N THR A 553 3.50 -7.78 -10.83
CA THR A 553 4.07 -7.10 -9.65
C THR A 553 4.22 -5.59 -9.80
N TYR A 554 4.32 -5.05 -11.01
CA TYR A 554 4.54 -3.62 -11.26
C TYR A 554 3.44 -2.74 -10.62
N ALA A 555 2.18 -2.88 -11.08
CA ALA A 555 1.07 -2.08 -10.57
C ALA A 555 0.80 -2.29 -9.04
N PRO A 556 0.85 -3.53 -8.49
CA PRO A 556 0.77 -3.73 -7.04
C PRO A 556 1.89 -3.03 -6.24
N THR A 557 3.12 -3.00 -6.76
CA THR A 557 4.26 -2.34 -6.10
C THR A 557 4.02 -0.83 -6.00
N MET A 558 3.66 -0.18 -7.11
CA MET A 558 3.36 1.26 -7.13
C MET A 558 2.21 1.63 -6.19
N LYS A 559 1.15 0.81 -6.18
CA LYS A 559 0.04 0.99 -5.24
C LYS A 559 0.51 0.88 -3.79
N LEU A 560 1.31 -0.13 -3.46
CA LEU A 560 1.74 -0.42 -2.10
C LEU A 560 2.66 0.66 -1.52
N LEU A 561 3.54 1.24 -2.34
CA LEU A 561 4.40 2.37 -1.94
C LEU A 561 3.59 3.62 -1.56
N LYS A 562 2.55 3.94 -2.36
CA LYS A 562 1.63 5.05 -2.12
C LYS A 562 0.72 4.77 -0.91
N ASP A 563 0.06 3.60 -0.84
CA ASP A 563 -0.84 3.20 0.27
C ASP A 563 -0.13 3.18 1.64
N ARG A 564 1.19 2.96 1.66
CA ARG A 564 2.02 2.99 2.88
C ARG A 564 2.61 4.36 3.21
N GLY A 565 2.47 5.36 2.32
CA GLY A 565 3.03 6.70 2.47
C GLY A 565 4.56 6.73 2.42
N TYR A 566 5.17 5.81 1.67
CA TYR A 566 6.61 5.87 1.38
C TYR A 566 6.93 6.75 0.16
N VAL A 567 5.94 6.92 -0.72
CA VAL A 567 6.03 7.75 -1.93
C VAL A 567 4.78 8.63 -1.98
N VAL A 568 4.97 9.89 -2.36
CA VAL A 568 3.89 10.83 -2.69
C VAL A 568 3.91 11.14 -4.20
N LEU A 569 2.80 11.64 -4.73
CA LEU A 569 2.72 12.10 -6.11
C LEU A 569 2.82 13.63 -6.12
N GLU A 570 3.77 14.16 -6.89
CA GLU A 570 3.88 15.58 -7.21
C GLU A 570 3.58 15.73 -8.70
N GLY A 571 2.36 16.19 -9.02
CA GLY A 571 1.79 16.07 -10.37
C GLY A 571 1.75 14.61 -10.82
N ARG A 572 2.64 14.25 -11.75
CA ARG A 572 2.80 12.88 -12.29
C ARG A 572 4.09 12.18 -11.82
N ALA A 573 4.95 12.88 -11.08
CA ALA A 573 6.21 12.35 -10.54
C ALA A 573 5.99 11.62 -9.20
N LEU A 574 6.76 10.55 -9.00
CA LEU A 574 6.84 9.77 -7.75
C LEU A 574 7.99 10.33 -6.91
N VAL A 575 7.68 10.91 -5.76
CA VAL A 575 8.67 11.52 -4.85
C VAL A 575 8.75 10.71 -3.56
N PRO A 576 9.95 10.24 -3.13
CA PRO A 576 10.09 9.47 -1.90
C PRO A 576 9.85 10.38 -0.68
N SER A 577 8.94 9.99 0.21
CA SER A 577 8.69 10.75 1.43
C SER A 577 9.88 10.65 2.40
N SER A 578 9.98 11.55 3.38
CA SER A 578 11.00 11.47 4.44
C SER A 578 10.96 10.13 5.20
N LYS A 579 9.81 9.44 5.21
CA LYS A 579 9.66 8.08 5.76
C LYS A 579 10.11 6.99 4.78
N GLY A 580 9.96 7.22 3.48
CA GLY A 580 10.54 6.39 2.42
C GLY A 580 12.06 6.40 2.50
N ARG A 581 12.67 7.59 2.45
CA ARG A 581 14.13 7.80 2.51
C ARG A 581 14.80 7.16 3.73
N VAL A 582 14.23 7.37 4.93
CA VAL A 582 14.72 6.73 6.16
C VAL A 582 14.58 5.20 6.13
N LEU A 583 13.54 4.65 5.50
CA LEU A 583 13.42 3.20 5.33
C LEU A 583 14.48 2.68 4.34
N THR A 584 14.72 3.38 3.24
CA THR A 584 15.75 3.03 2.26
C THR A 584 17.12 2.95 2.92
N ALA A 585 17.57 4.03 3.57
CA ALA A 585 18.87 4.09 4.24
C ALA A 585 19.04 3.02 5.35
N PHE A 586 17.96 2.67 6.06
CA PHE A 586 17.97 1.58 7.03
C PHE A 586 18.15 0.22 6.37
N LEU A 587 17.45 -0.03 5.26
CA LEU A 587 17.59 -1.28 4.53
C LEU A 587 18.93 -1.37 3.80
N GLU A 588 19.51 -0.27 3.34
CA GLU A 588 20.87 -0.25 2.78
C GLU A 588 21.91 -0.53 3.87
N SER A 589 21.85 0.16 5.01
CA SER A 589 22.83 -0.02 6.09
C SER A 589 22.77 -1.39 6.76
N PHE A 590 21.56 -1.92 7.00
CA PHE A 590 21.37 -3.15 7.77
C PHE A 590 21.00 -4.37 6.91
N PHE A 591 20.55 -4.20 5.67
CA PHE A 591 20.06 -5.29 4.81
C PHE A 591 20.50 -5.13 3.33
N SER A 592 21.65 -4.48 3.06
CA SER A 592 22.17 -4.14 1.72
C SER A 592 21.92 -5.22 0.65
N SER A 593 22.35 -6.46 0.91
CA SER A 593 22.19 -7.60 -0.02
C SER A 593 20.74 -7.87 -0.43
N TYR A 594 19.75 -7.54 0.41
CA TYR A 594 18.32 -7.77 0.17
C TYR A 594 17.59 -6.57 -0.46
N VAL A 595 18.29 -5.43 -0.61
CA VAL A 595 17.86 -4.28 -1.41
C VAL A 595 18.81 -4.01 -2.59
N ASP A 596 19.69 -4.96 -2.89
CA ASP A 596 20.52 -4.94 -4.08
C ASP A 596 19.68 -5.26 -5.34
N TYR A 597 20.04 -4.60 -6.44
CA TYR A 597 19.37 -4.74 -7.73
C TYR A 597 19.66 -6.11 -8.35
N GLY A 598 20.93 -6.54 -8.36
CA GLY A 598 21.36 -7.83 -8.91
C GLY A 598 20.79 -9.02 -8.15
N PHE A 599 20.82 -8.98 -6.81
CA PHE A 599 20.20 -10.00 -5.96
C PHE A 599 18.68 -10.12 -6.19
N THR A 600 17.99 -8.99 -6.35
CA THR A 600 16.54 -9.00 -6.56
C THR A 600 16.15 -9.53 -7.93
N ALA A 601 16.93 -9.21 -8.97
CA ALA A 601 16.78 -9.74 -10.31
C ALA A 601 17.09 -11.24 -10.38
N SER A 602 18.18 -11.69 -9.75
CA SER A 602 18.54 -13.11 -9.72
C SER A 602 17.50 -13.97 -9.01
N LEU A 603 16.85 -13.46 -7.96
CA LEU A 603 15.79 -14.20 -7.29
C LEU A 603 14.48 -14.25 -8.09
N GLU A 604 14.14 -13.25 -8.92
CA GLU A 604 13.04 -13.43 -9.88
C GLU A 604 13.41 -14.41 -11.00
N ALA A 605 14.68 -14.44 -11.45
CA ALA A 605 15.15 -15.44 -12.42
C ALA A 605 15.05 -16.87 -11.86
N GLN A 606 15.49 -17.11 -10.62
CA GLN A 606 15.32 -18.40 -9.93
C GLN A 606 13.85 -18.80 -9.77
N LEU A 607 12.92 -17.85 -9.57
CA LEU A 607 11.48 -18.13 -9.57
C LEU A 607 10.96 -18.57 -10.95
N ASP A 608 11.61 -18.16 -12.02
CA ASP A 608 11.27 -18.56 -13.39
C ASP A 608 11.95 -19.90 -13.78
N GLU A 609 13.16 -20.19 -13.24
CA GLU A 609 13.82 -21.51 -13.31
C GLU A 609 12.99 -22.59 -12.57
N ILE A 610 12.42 -22.26 -11.40
CA ILE A 610 11.46 -23.12 -10.69
C ILE A 610 10.21 -23.35 -11.56
N ALA A 611 9.69 -22.30 -12.22
CA ALA A 611 8.53 -22.41 -13.10
C ALA A 611 8.79 -23.27 -14.36
N ALA A 612 10.05 -23.38 -14.78
CA ALA A 612 10.50 -24.27 -15.85
C ALA A 612 10.81 -25.70 -15.36
N GLY A 613 10.80 -25.95 -14.05
CA GLY A 613 11.17 -27.24 -13.45
C GLY A 613 12.69 -27.50 -13.39
N GLU A 614 13.51 -26.47 -13.58
CA GLU A 614 14.99 -26.59 -13.61
C GLU A 614 15.62 -26.59 -12.21
N VAL A 615 14.93 -26.00 -11.22
CA VAL A 615 15.44 -25.84 -9.83
C VAL A 615 14.35 -26.16 -8.80
N ASP A 616 14.70 -26.86 -7.71
CA ASP A 616 13.81 -27.08 -6.57
C ASP A 616 13.60 -25.79 -5.75
N TRP A 617 12.34 -25.40 -5.63
CA TRP A 617 11.90 -24.23 -4.87
C TRP A 617 12.32 -24.25 -3.38
N ARG A 618 12.42 -25.43 -2.77
CA ARG A 618 12.84 -25.58 -1.36
C ARG A 618 14.31 -25.23 -1.17
N LYS A 619 15.15 -25.53 -2.17
CA LYS A 619 16.56 -25.17 -2.16
C LYS A 619 16.72 -23.64 -2.22
N VAL A 620 16.04 -22.99 -3.17
CA VAL A 620 16.03 -21.52 -3.31
C VAL A 620 15.56 -20.83 -2.03
N LEU A 621 14.53 -21.37 -1.38
CA LEU A 621 14.09 -20.86 -0.07
C LEU A 621 15.11 -21.11 1.05
N GLY A 622 15.80 -22.26 1.06
CA GLY A 622 16.85 -22.58 2.03
C GLY A 622 18.04 -21.63 1.93
N ASP A 623 18.58 -21.49 0.73
CA ASP A 623 19.72 -20.63 0.38
C ASP A 623 19.41 -19.15 0.70
N PHE A 624 18.15 -18.72 0.51
CA PHE A 624 17.67 -17.40 0.93
C PHE A 624 17.51 -17.27 2.46
N TRP A 625 16.84 -18.24 3.10
CA TRP A 625 16.32 -18.07 4.46
C TRP A 625 17.38 -18.08 5.55
N GLY A 626 18.41 -18.93 5.42
CA GLY A 626 19.48 -19.04 6.42
C GLY A 626 20.13 -17.68 6.71
N PRO A 627 20.84 -17.08 5.75
CA PRO A 627 21.50 -15.78 5.91
C PRO A 627 20.54 -14.63 6.24
N PHE A 628 19.29 -14.70 5.76
CA PHE A 628 18.29 -13.68 6.02
C PHE A 628 17.83 -13.69 7.49
N SER A 629 17.58 -14.87 8.04
CA SER A 629 17.11 -15.05 9.41
C SER A 629 18.15 -14.57 10.44
N GLU A 630 19.42 -14.92 10.23
CA GLU A 630 20.56 -14.46 11.05
C GLU A 630 20.67 -12.93 11.04
N ARG A 631 20.55 -12.31 9.87
CA ARG A 631 20.60 -10.84 9.73
C ARG A 631 19.41 -10.16 10.41
N VAL A 632 18.22 -10.77 10.38
CA VAL A 632 17.04 -10.29 11.10
C VAL A 632 17.21 -10.37 12.62
N GLU A 633 17.78 -11.46 13.16
CA GLU A 633 18.04 -11.55 14.60
C GLU A 633 19.10 -10.52 15.02
N SER A 634 20.22 -10.42 14.30
CA SER A 634 21.25 -9.40 14.53
C SER A 634 20.66 -7.97 14.57
N ALA A 635 19.79 -7.62 13.62
CA ALA A 635 19.16 -6.30 13.56
C ALA A 635 18.14 -6.03 14.70
N LYS A 636 17.67 -7.05 15.44
CA LYS A 636 16.79 -6.84 16.60
C LYS A 636 17.53 -6.30 17.83
N ASP A 637 18.81 -6.63 17.97
CA ASP A 637 19.59 -6.40 19.20
C ASP A 637 20.32 -5.05 19.22
N ILE A 638 20.63 -4.47 18.04
CA ILE A 638 21.21 -3.12 17.87
C ILE A 638 20.35 -2.07 18.59
N ALA A 639 20.89 -1.10 19.33
CA ALA A 639 20.03 -0.12 20.02
C ALA A 639 19.40 0.87 19.03
N VAL A 640 18.31 1.54 19.44
CA VAL A 640 17.64 2.54 18.58
C VAL A 640 18.50 3.79 18.40
N THR A 641 19.37 4.10 19.37
CA THR A 641 20.42 5.12 19.27
C THR A 641 21.37 4.82 18.13
N ASP A 642 21.97 3.63 18.13
CA ASP A 642 22.99 3.23 17.15
C ASP A 642 22.40 3.17 15.73
N VAL A 643 21.12 2.77 15.60
CA VAL A 643 20.38 2.88 14.34
C VAL A 643 20.23 4.32 13.89
N ILE A 644 19.91 5.27 14.79
CA ILE A 644 19.81 6.69 14.45
C ILE A 644 21.18 7.24 14.05
N ASP A 645 22.25 6.87 14.74
CA ASP A 645 23.61 7.37 14.47
C ASP A 645 24.13 6.85 13.12
N VAL A 646 23.90 5.58 12.80
CA VAL A 646 24.20 5.01 11.46
C VAL A 646 23.41 5.72 10.36
N LEU A 647 22.13 6.05 10.61
CA LEU A 647 21.31 6.78 9.64
C LEU A 647 21.69 8.27 9.53
N ASP A 648 22.13 8.92 10.61
CA ASP A 648 22.65 10.29 10.62
C ASP A 648 24.00 10.39 9.90
N ALA A 649 24.80 9.33 9.93
CA ALA A 649 26.03 9.21 9.14
C ALA A 649 25.72 8.95 7.66
N ALA A 650 24.86 7.97 7.34
CA ALA A 650 24.53 7.61 5.96
C ALA A 650 23.80 8.72 5.20
N LEU A 651 22.81 9.37 5.82
CA LEU A 651 22.05 10.46 5.21
C LEU A 651 22.71 11.85 5.43
N GLY A 652 23.70 11.93 6.31
CA GLY A 652 24.37 13.17 6.69
C GLY A 652 24.88 14.01 5.51
N PRO A 653 25.69 13.46 4.59
CA PRO A 653 26.24 14.18 3.46
C PRO A 653 25.18 14.81 2.53
N HIS A 654 23.98 14.23 2.46
CA HIS A 654 22.90 14.77 1.64
C HIS A 654 22.28 16.02 2.25
N PHE A 655 22.19 16.13 3.58
CA PHE A 655 21.52 17.24 4.28
C PHE A 655 22.47 18.27 4.88
N PHE A 656 23.74 17.92 4.98
CA PHE A 656 24.82 18.72 5.54
C PHE A 656 26.04 18.64 4.60
N PRO A 657 25.93 19.08 3.34
CA PRO A 657 27.08 19.17 2.45
C PRO A 657 28.10 20.15 3.03
N THR A 658 29.38 19.79 3.00
CA THR A 658 30.48 20.69 3.35
C THR A 658 30.88 21.49 2.11
N ASP A 659 30.99 22.81 2.27
CA ASP A 659 31.48 23.69 1.22
C ASP A 659 32.98 23.49 0.97
N ALA A 660 33.44 23.79 -0.25
CA ALA A 660 34.82 23.53 -0.66
C ALA A 660 35.88 24.37 0.11
N GLU A 661 35.44 25.47 0.72
CA GLU A 661 36.25 26.39 1.52
C GLU A 661 36.31 26.01 3.01
N GLY A 662 35.41 25.14 3.49
CA GLY A 662 35.51 24.48 4.79
C GLY A 662 35.38 25.35 6.05
N GLU A 663 34.96 26.62 5.94
CA GLU A 663 34.99 27.56 7.07
C GLU A 663 33.91 27.32 8.15
N ASP A 664 32.76 26.71 7.83
CA ASP A 664 31.69 26.44 8.80
C ASP A 664 31.21 24.98 8.79
N ASP A 665 30.94 24.43 9.98
CA ASP A 665 30.33 23.10 10.14
C ASP A 665 28.80 23.19 9.88
N PRO A 666 28.29 22.60 8.78
CA PRO A 666 26.87 22.67 8.41
C PRO A 666 25.93 22.00 9.43
N ARG A 667 26.47 21.26 10.40
CA ARG A 667 25.70 20.67 11.50
C ARG A 667 25.61 21.58 12.74
N ARG A 668 26.17 22.79 12.74
CA ARG A 668 25.95 23.76 13.84
C ARG A 668 24.49 24.23 13.86
N CYS A 669 23.89 24.24 15.05
CA CYS A 669 22.50 24.71 15.20
C CYS A 669 22.44 26.26 15.24
N PRO A 670 21.68 26.91 14.34
CA PRO A 670 21.60 28.38 14.28
C PRO A 670 20.77 29.00 15.41
N ALA A 671 19.92 28.23 16.09
CA ALA A 671 19.03 28.72 17.15
C ALA A 671 19.57 28.55 18.58
N CYS A 672 20.84 28.19 18.72
CA CYS A 672 21.52 28.11 20.02
C CYS A 672 23.03 28.38 19.87
N ASP A 673 23.38 29.29 18.96
CA ASP A 673 24.73 29.81 18.72
C ASP A 673 25.81 28.72 18.60
N GLY A 674 25.50 27.64 17.86
CA GLY A 674 26.41 26.53 17.63
C GLY A 674 26.64 25.59 18.81
N SER A 675 26.08 25.85 20.00
CA SER A 675 26.24 25.00 21.21
C SER A 675 25.63 23.59 21.09
N GLY A 676 24.88 23.31 20.03
CA GLY A 676 24.24 22.02 19.78
C GLY A 676 24.38 21.59 18.32
N ARG A 677 24.50 20.27 18.12
CA ARG A 677 24.68 19.64 16.81
C ARG A 677 23.33 19.25 16.21
N LEU A 678 23.11 19.61 14.96
CA LEU A 678 22.00 19.14 14.13
C LEU A 678 22.25 17.69 13.69
N GLY A 679 21.23 16.86 13.85
CA GLY A 679 21.26 15.48 13.38
C GLY A 679 19.87 14.89 13.20
N LEU A 680 19.83 13.69 12.62
CA LEU A 680 18.61 12.95 12.37
C LEU A 680 17.87 12.60 13.68
N LYS A 681 16.56 12.84 13.69
CA LYS A 681 15.61 12.38 14.70
C LYS A 681 14.46 11.66 14.00
N LEU A 682 13.88 10.66 14.67
CA LEU A 682 12.82 9.81 14.11
C LEU A 682 11.46 10.13 14.72
N SER A 683 10.43 10.19 13.87
CA SER A 683 9.02 10.34 14.28
C SER A 683 8.12 9.35 13.55
N ARG A 684 6.88 9.18 14.01
CA ARG A 684 5.86 8.34 13.34
C ARG A 684 5.50 8.81 11.92
N LEU A 685 5.88 10.04 11.55
CA LEU A 685 5.62 10.63 10.23
C LEU A 685 6.82 10.52 9.29
N GLY A 686 8.02 10.24 9.81
CA GLY A 686 9.28 10.19 9.08
C GLY A 686 10.46 10.71 9.91
N GLY A 687 11.64 10.76 9.29
CA GLY A 687 12.78 11.47 9.85
C GLY A 687 12.61 13.00 9.77
N PHE A 688 13.28 13.71 10.66
CA PHE A 688 13.44 15.16 10.65
C PHE A 688 14.82 15.50 11.24
N ILE A 689 15.31 16.71 11.01
CA ILE A 689 16.58 17.20 11.59
C ILE A 689 16.25 18.00 12.83
N GLY A 690 16.96 17.75 13.93
CA GLY A 690 16.79 18.48 15.19
C GLY A 690 18.10 18.64 15.95
N CYS A 691 18.16 19.67 16.79
CA CYS A 691 19.31 19.96 17.64
C CYS A 691 19.54 18.89 18.72
N SER A 692 20.80 18.64 19.11
CA SER A 692 21.17 17.80 20.26
C SER A 692 20.60 18.35 21.57
N ASN A 693 20.52 19.67 21.71
CA ASN A 693 20.10 20.37 22.93
C ASN A 693 18.57 20.58 22.97
N PHE A 694 17.82 19.82 22.17
CA PHE A 694 16.37 19.92 22.08
C PHE A 694 15.71 19.56 23.41
N GLY A 695 15.09 20.54 24.07
CA GLY A 695 14.49 20.36 25.40
C GLY A 695 15.50 20.16 26.54
N ALA A 696 16.78 20.47 26.34
CA ALA A 696 17.78 20.45 27.40
C ALA A 696 17.50 21.56 28.44
N GLU A 697 17.64 21.23 29.73
CA GLU A 697 17.52 22.18 30.83
C GLU A 697 18.56 23.31 30.68
N GLY A 698 18.13 24.56 30.87
CA GLY A 698 18.97 25.76 30.71
C GLY A 698 19.09 26.31 29.29
N ILE A 699 18.99 25.48 28.23
CA ILE A 699 19.19 25.93 26.83
C ILE A 699 17.87 25.99 26.02
N ASN A 700 16.89 25.12 26.31
CA ASN A 700 15.54 25.11 25.70
C ASN A 700 15.49 25.32 24.17
N CYS A 701 16.49 24.81 23.43
CA CYS A 701 16.52 24.91 21.98
C CYS A 701 15.34 24.13 21.39
N LYS A 702 14.61 24.75 20.44
CA LYS A 702 13.42 24.15 19.80
C LYS A 702 13.59 23.91 18.30
N TYR A 703 14.80 24.12 17.77
CA TYR A 703 15.08 24.03 16.34
C TYR A 703 14.85 22.62 15.79
N VAL A 704 13.95 22.54 14.82
CA VAL A 704 13.63 21.35 14.04
C VAL A 704 13.33 21.77 12.60
N ARG A 705 13.86 21.02 11.62
CA ARG A 705 13.53 21.20 10.20
C ARG A 705 13.14 19.86 9.54
N PRO A 706 12.31 19.86 8.48
CA PRO A 706 12.03 18.65 7.70
C PRO A 706 13.30 17.99 7.15
N LEU A 707 13.19 16.72 6.73
CA LEU A 707 14.32 15.99 6.15
C LEU A 707 14.70 16.48 4.73
N SER A 708 13.71 16.91 3.95
CA SER A 708 13.91 17.36 2.56
C SER A 708 14.39 18.81 2.53
N ILE A 709 15.41 19.10 1.71
CA ILE A 709 16.02 20.45 1.60
C ILE A 709 15.02 21.45 1.01
N ARG A 710 14.20 21.01 0.06
CA ARG A 710 13.00 21.73 -0.37
C ARG A 710 11.87 21.36 0.59
N GLY A 711 11.29 22.36 1.25
CA GLY A 711 10.26 22.17 2.28
C GLY A 711 9.17 21.22 1.82
N ASN A 712 8.94 20.15 2.59
CA ASN A 712 8.19 18.97 2.18
C ASN A 712 6.65 19.18 2.19
N PHE A 713 6.21 20.22 1.48
CA PHE A 713 4.84 20.64 1.26
C PHE A 713 4.52 20.41 -0.23
N PRO A 714 3.83 19.31 -0.59
CA PRO A 714 3.46 19.06 -1.98
C PRO A 714 2.66 20.23 -2.58
N GLY A 715 3.08 20.71 -3.74
CA GLY A 715 2.34 21.70 -4.53
C GLY A 715 2.46 23.17 -4.11
N VAL A 716 3.46 23.56 -3.31
CA VAL A 716 3.78 24.99 -3.02
C VAL A 716 5.13 25.43 -3.59
N GLU A 717 5.50 24.91 -4.76
CA GLU A 717 6.68 25.38 -5.49
C GLU A 717 6.57 26.91 -5.75
N GLY A 718 7.66 27.64 -5.51
CA GLY A 718 7.70 29.10 -5.67
C GLY A 718 7.19 29.94 -4.49
N ARG A 719 6.63 29.34 -3.42
CA ARG A 719 6.28 30.10 -2.19
C ARG A 719 7.50 30.34 -1.30
N ARG A 720 7.53 31.47 -0.58
CA ARG A 720 8.62 31.82 0.33
C ARG A 720 8.70 30.84 1.50
N LEU A 721 9.92 30.40 1.80
CA LEU A 721 10.26 29.73 3.05
C LEU A 721 10.90 30.74 4.00
N THR A 722 10.71 30.57 5.31
CA THR A 722 11.48 31.29 6.33
C THR A 722 12.92 30.80 6.38
N ALA A 723 13.82 31.52 7.07
CA ALA A 723 15.18 31.05 7.33
C ALA A 723 15.24 29.70 8.09
N GLU A 724 14.17 29.34 8.81
CA GLU A 724 14.01 28.04 9.48
C GLU A 724 13.52 26.92 8.54
N GLY A 725 13.25 27.21 7.27
CA GLY A 725 12.73 26.26 6.28
C GLY A 725 11.23 25.96 6.42
N HIS A 726 10.45 26.86 7.03
CA HIS A 726 9.01 26.74 7.16
C HIS A 726 8.27 27.50 6.07
N LEU A 727 7.10 27.04 5.66
CA LEU A 727 6.32 27.73 4.64
C LEU A 727 5.68 28.98 5.24
N LEU A 728 6.09 30.16 4.76
CA LEU A 728 5.47 31.43 5.13
C LEU A 728 4.18 31.60 4.34
N LEU A 729 3.06 31.79 5.04
CA LEU A 729 1.75 32.04 4.41
C LEU A 729 1.47 33.55 4.28
N GLY A 730 2.12 34.38 5.08
CA GLY A 730 2.02 35.84 5.09
C GLY A 730 2.08 36.39 6.52
N GLU A 731 1.84 37.69 6.66
CA GLU A 731 1.70 38.39 7.93
C GLU A 731 0.21 38.60 8.24
N ASN A 732 -0.20 38.47 9.50
CA ASN A 732 -1.57 38.76 9.92
C ASN A 732 -1.87 40.26 9.78
N PRO A 733 -2.86 40.70 8.98
CA PRO A 733 -3.16 42.12 8.79
C PRO A 733 -3.58 42.86 10.07
N GLU A 734 -4.09 42.15 11.09
CA GLU A 734 -4.53 42.74 12.36
C GLU A 734 -3.39 42.94 13.37
N THR A 735 -2.34 42.10 13.32
CA THR A 735 -1.28 42.07 14.36
C THR A 735 0.15 42.26 13.83
N GLY A 736 0.36 42.16 12.52
CA GLY A 736 1.69 42.16 11.89
C GLY A 736 2.51 40.88 12.14
N GLU A 737 1.91 39.84 12.73
CA GLU A 737 2.61 38.61 13.12
C GLU A 737 2.75 37.64 11.92
N GLU A 738 3.94 37.06 11.74
CA GLU A 738 4.15 36.03 10.72
C GLU A 738 3.32 34.75 10.99
N VAL A 739 2.64 34.27 9.95
CA VAL A 739 1.88 33.01 9.96
C VAL A 739 2.63 31.97 9.14
N THR A 740 3.09 30.90 9.81
CA THR A 740 3.87 29.82 9.21
C THR A 740 3.15 28.48 9.27
N LEU A 741 3.26 27.69 8.20
CA LEU A 741 2.94 26.26 8.21
C LEU A 741 4.21 25.47 8.52
N ARG A 742 4.17 24.68 9.59
CA ARG A 742 5.30 23.89 10.12
C ARG A 742 4.92 22.40 10.17
N ILE A 743 5.91 21.50 10.07
CA ILE A 743 5.69 20.04 10.19
C ILE A 743 6.29 19.56 11.51
N GLY A 744 5.43 19.16 12.45
CA GLY A 744 5.84 18.66 13.77
C GLY A 744 5.67 17.14 13.92
N PRO A 745 6.09 16.55 15.05
CA PRO A 745 6.00 15.09 15.30
C PRO A 745 4.57 14.54 15.30
N TYR A 746 3.56 15.40 15.45
CA TYR A 746 2.14 15.04 15.48
C TYR A 746 1.41 15.29 14.14
N GLY A 747 1.97 16.11 13.24
CA GLY A 747 1.37 16.48 11.96
C GLY A 747 1.81 17.87 11.47
N PRO A 748 1.34 18.30 10.29
CA PRO A 748 1.38 19.70 9.89
C PRO A 748 0.52 20.55 10.84
N TYR A 749 1.05 21.70 11.24
CA TYR A 749 0.38 22.65 12.12
C TYR A 749 0.70 24.08 11.68
N LEU A 750 -0.24 24.98 11.93
CA LEU A 750 -0.06 26.41 11.74
C LEU A 750 0.45 27.03 13.04
N GLN A 751 1.36 27.98 12.91
CA GLN A 751 1.90 28.78 14.00
C GLN A 751 1.86 30.26 13.61
N MET A 752 1.33 31.09 14.49
CA MET A 752 1.48 32.54 14.45
C MET A 752 2.45 32.92 15.55
N GLU A 753 3.52 33.63 15.21
CA GLU A 753 4.47 34.13 16.21
C GLU A 753 3.82 35.18 17.11
N ALA A 754 4.35 35.37 18.32
CA ALA A 754 3.81 36.32 19.29
C ALA A 754 4.91 37.30 19.76
N PRO A 755 4.66 38.61 19.82
CA PRO A 755 5.60 39.59 20.37
C PRO A 755 5.95 39.30 21.83
N GLY A 756 7.13 39.75 22.26
CA GLY A 756 7.46 39.86 23.70
C GLY A 756 7.65 38.55 24.47
N GLY A 757 7.81 37.41 23.80
CA GLY A 757 8.10 36.13 24.46
C GLY A 757 6.87 35.37 24.98
N HIS A 758 5.66 35.79 24.59
CA HIS A 758 4.44 35.02 24.83
C HIS A 758 4.42 33.70 24.02
N ALA A 759 3.55 32.77 24.42
CA ALA A 759 3.44 31.48 23.75
C ALA A 759 2.76 31.60 22.38
N ALA A 760 3.51 31.37 21.30
CA ALA A 760 3.04 31.40 19.92
C ALA A 760 1.73 30.60 19.72
N LYS A 761 0.74 31.20 19.04
CA LYS A 761 -0.58 30.58 18.83
C LYS A 761 -0.46 29.46 17.80
N ARG A 762 -1.00 28.28 18.12
CA ARG A 762 -0.82 27.06 17.31
C ARG A 762 -2.14 26.32 17.11
N THR A 763 -2.36 25.81 15.90
CA THR A 763 -3.51 24.97 15.55
C THR A 763 -3.09 23.84 14.62
N SER A 764 -3.68 22.65 14.75
CA SER A 764 -3.35 21.50 13.89
C SER A 764 -4.12 21.56 12.57
N LEU A 765 -3.46 21.27 11.45
CA LEU A 765 -4.14 21.25 10.15
C LEU A 765 -5.09 20.02 10.07
N PRO A 766 -6.31 20.15 9.49
CA PRO A 766 -7.20 19.01 9.33
C PRO A 766 -6.57 17.89 8.47
N ARG A 767 -6.96 16.63 8.75
CA ARG A 767 -6.49 15.50 7.93
C ARG A 767 -7.10 15.55 6.54
N GLY A 768 -6.25 15.59 5.52
CA GLY A 768 -6.66 15.63 4.12
C GLY A 768 -6.87 17.05 3.58
N THR A 769 -6.56 18.09 4.36
CA THR A 769 -6.37 19.44 3.82
C THR A 769 -5.19 19.43 2.85
N ASP A 770 -5.41 19.94 1.65
CA ASP A 770 -4.35 20.18 0.69
C ASP A 770 -3.53 21.39 1.15
N MET A 771 -2.20 21.24 1.13
CA MET A 771 -1.27 22.29 1.56
C MET A 771 -0.96 23.27 0.43
N SER A 772 -1.16 22.87 -0.84
CA SER A 772 -0.99 23.72 -2.02
C SER A 772 -2.02 24.86 -2.07
N THR A 773 -3.28 24.55 -1.74
CA THR A 773 -4.40 25.48 -1.77
C THR A 773 -4.55 26.30 -0.47
N LEU A 774 -3.65 26.14 0.52
CA LEU A 774 -3.79 26.80 1.81
C LEU A 774 -3.49 28.30 1.69
N THR A 775 -4.47 29.15 2.02
CA THR A 775 -4.35 30.62 2.02
C THR A 775 -4.09 31.16 3.42
N LEU A 776 -3.56 32.39 3.50
CA LEU A 776 -3.40 33.13 4.76
C LEU A 776 -4.74 33.26 5.51
N GLU A 777 -5.81 33.63 4.80
CA GLU A 777 -7.17 33.75 5.35
C GLU A 777 -7.64 32.43 5.99
N THR A 778 -7.47 31.31 5.30
CA THR A 778 -7.81 29.97 5.82
C THR A 778 -7.00 29.65 7.08
N ALA A 779 -5.71 30.02 7.08
CA ALA A 779 -4.83 29.79 8.21
C ALA A 779 -5.20 30.65 9.43
N LEU A 780 -5.51 31.93 9.24
CA LEU A 780 -5.98 32.84 10.28
C LEU A 780 -7.31 32.35 10.88
N SER A 781 -8.27 31.92 10.06
CA SER A 781 -9.52 31.32 10.54
C SER A 781 -9.26 30.07 11.40
N LEU A 782 -8.41 29.14 10.96
CA LEU A 782 -8.02 27.98 11.77
C LEU A 782 -7.30 28.37 13.07
N LEU A 783 -6.51 29.45 13.06
CA LEU A 783 -5.79 29.99 14.22
C LEU A 783 -6.72 30.75 15.19
N ARG A 784 -7.94 31.11 14.80
CA ARG A 784 -8.95 31.65 15.75
C ARG A 784 -9.39 30.60 16.78
N LEU A 785 -9.33 29.31 16.44
CA LEU A 785 -9.76 28.21 17.32
C LEU A 785 -8.95 28.16 18.64
N PRO A 786 -9.58 27.76 19.77
CA PRO A 786 -10.99 27.41 19.91
C PRO A 786 -11.91 28.65 19.81
N LEU A 787 -13.05 28.48 19.13
CA LEU A 787 -14.00 29.57 18.85
C LEU A 787 -15.27 29.38 19.68
N GLU A 788 -15.76 30.44 20.31
CA GLU A 788 -17.07 30.47 20.97
C GLU A 788 -18.19 30.52 19.92
N VAL A 789 -19.13 29.57 19.96
CA VAL A 789 -20.28 29.53 19.02
C VAL A 789 -21.52 30.20 19.62
N GLY A 790 -21.69 30.08 20.94
CA GLY A 790 -22.80 30.67 21.68
C GLY A 790 -23.10 29.94 22.98
N GLU A 791 -24.09 30.43 23.72
CA GLU A 791 -24.65 29.79 24.91
C GLU A 791 -25.70 28.74 24.51
N HIS A 792 -25.63 27.56 25.12
CA HIS A 792 -26.58 26.47 24.84
C HIS A 792 -27.96 26.79 25.46
N PRO A 793 -29.08 26.64 24.71
CA PRO A 793 -30.38 27.21 25.10
C PRO A 793 -31.06 26.55 26.31
N GLU A 794 -30.61 25.38 26.76
CA GLU A 794 -31.20 24.67 27.92
C GLU A 794 -30.53 25.02 29.27
N ASP A 795 -29.23 25.29 29.26
CA ASP A 795 -28.36 25.33 30.45
C ASP A 795 -27.42 26.56 30.47
N GLY A 796 -27.47 27.42 29.43
CA GLY A 796 -26.71 28.68 29.36
C GLY A 796 -25.20 28.53 29.24
N ALA A 797 -24.68 27.30 29.16
CA ALA A 797 -23.25 27.04 29.14
C ALA A 797 -22.68 27.22 27.73
N GLN A 798 -21.44 27.74 27.65
CA GLN A 798 -20.77 28.04 26.39
C GLN A 798 -20.48 26.76 25.58
N VAL A 799 -20.73 26.83 24.26
CA VAL A 799 -20.32 25.81 23.30
C VAL A 799 -19.09 26.28 22.53
N MET A 800 -18.01 25.48 22.62
CA MET A 800 -16.73 25.76 21.97
C MET A 800 -16.55 24.89 20.72
N LEU A 801 -16.23 25.52 19.59
CA LEU A 801 -15.74 24.84 18.39
C LEU A 801 -14.23 24.62 18.49
N HIS A 802 -13.81 23.39 18.21
CA HIS A 802 -12.41 22.96 18.21
C HIS A 802 -12.08 22.16 16.95
N ILE A 803 -10.78 22.00 16.68
CA ILE A 803 -10.25 21.07 15.68
C ILE A 803 -9.48 19.94 16.36
N GLY A 804 -9.66 18.71 15.87
CA GLY A 804 -8.92 17.54 16.33
C GLY A 804 -8.52 16.59 15.20
N ALA A 805 -7.85 15.49 15.56
CA ALA A 805 -7.29 14.52 14.60
C ALA A 805 -8.31 13.79 13.69
N TYR A 806 -9.61 14.04 13.89
CA TYR A 806 -10.73 13.48 13.12
C TYR A 806 -11.60 14.58 12.46
N GLY A 807 -11.14 15.83 12.45
CA GLY A 807 -11.88 17.00 11.96
C GLY A 807 -12.40 17.88 13.10
N PHE A 808 -13.29 18.80 12.75
CA PHE A 808 -13.92 19.75 13.67
C PHE A 808 -14.89 19.04 14.64
N TYR A 809 -14.98 19.57 15.85
CA TYR A 809 -15.93 19.11 16.86
C TYR A 809 -16.38 20.28 17.74
N VAL A 810 -17.65 20.23 18.18
CA VAL A 810 -18.15 21.09 19.24
C VAL A 810 -17.98 20.40 20.59
N ARG A 811 -17.64 21.19 21.60
CA ARG A 811 -17.55 20.80 23.00
C ARG A 811 -18.53 21.62 23.82
N HIS A 812 -19.35 20.92 24.60
CA HIS A 812 -20.27 21.53 25.55
C HIS A 812 -20.17 20.76 26.89
N GLY A 813 -19.55 21.39 27.89
CA GLY A 813 -19.15 20.74 29.14
C GLY A 813 -18.22 19.53 28.89
N ASP A 814 -18.64 18.34 29.32
CA ASP A 814 -17.97 17.06 29.02
C ASP A 814 -18.42 16.40 27.71
N THR A 815 -19.45 16.94 27.05
CA THR A 815 -19.95 16.39 25.78
C THR A 815 -19.09 16.87 24.62
N VAL A 816 -18.43 15.93 23.93
CA VAL A 816 -17.66 16.20 22.70
C VAL A 816 -18.33 15.53 21.50
N ALA A 817 -18.78 16.32 20.53
CA ALA A 817 -19.50 15.87 19.35
C ALA A 817 -18.80 16.35 18.05
N SER A 818 -18.38 15.41 17.21
CA SER A 818 -17.73 15.70 15.92
C SER A 818 -18.76 16.12 14.87
N LEU A 819 -18.40 17.10 14.04
CA LEU A 819 -19.21 17.51 12.89
C LEU A 819 -19.35 16.36 11.87
N ARG A 820 -20.42 16.40 11.07
CA ARG A 820 -20.61 15.44 9.96
C ARG A 820 -19.74 15.87 8.76
N LYS A 821 -19.29 14.89 7.96
CA LYS A 821 -18.46 15.17 6.77
C LYS A 821 -19.24 16.00 5.76
N GLY A 822 -18.68 17.14 5.34
CA GLY A 822 -19.30 18.07 4.38
C GLY A 822 -20.15 19.18 5.01
N MET A 823 -20.13 19.34 6.33
CA MET A 823 -20.70 20.50 7.03
C MET A 823 -19.62 21.56 7.20
N ASP A 824 -19.93 22.83 6.92
CA ASP A 824 -19.01 23.93 7.16
C ASP A 824 -18.90 24.19 8.68
N PRO A 825 -17.68 24.30 9.26
CA PRO A 825 -17.50 24.61 10.67
C PRO A 825 -17.77 26.08 11.04
N TRP A 826 -17.81 27.00 10.08
CA TRP A 826 -17.97 28.44 10.33
C TRP A 826 -19.44 28.89 10.29
N ASP A 827 -20.26 28.25 9.44
CA ASP A 827 -21.71 28.50 9.32
C ASP A 827 -22.54 27.59 10.25
N LEU A 828 -22.13 27.46 11.52
CA LEU A 828 -22.85 26.66 12.52
C LEU A 828 -23.89 27.52 13.27
N ASP A 829 -25.17 27.28 13.00
CA ASP A 829 -26.26 27.79 13.86
C ASP A 829 -26.39 26.97 15.16
N MET A 830 -26.97 27.60 16.19
CA MET A 830 -27.13 26.98 17.51
C MET A 830 -28.14 25.81 17.50
N GLU A 831 -29.16 25.83 16.64
CA GLU A 831 -30.14 24.75 16.52
C GLU A 831 -29.48 23.43 16.07
N ARG A 832 -28.59 23.51 15.09
CA ARG A 832 -27.82 22.40 14.54
C ARG A 832 -26.74 21.93 15.50
N VAL A 833 -26.12 22.84 16.25
CA VAL A 833 -25.19 22.51 17.33
C VAL A 833 -25.89 21.71 18.43
N VAL A 834 -27.10 22.12 18.83
CA VAL A 834 -27.95 21.36 19.75
C VAL A 834 -28.29 19.99 19.16
N GLU A 835 -28.77 19.88 17.91
CA GLU A 835 -29.05 18.58 17.26
C GLU A 835 -27.83 17.63 17.29
N ILE A 836 -26.63 18.16 17.04
CA ILE A 836 -25.38 17.38 17.05
C ILE A 836 -25.02 16.91 18.48
N LEU A 837 -25.17 17.79 19.48
CA LEU A 837 -24.93 17.49 20.89
C LEU A 837 -25.97 16.51 21.44
N GLU A 838 -27.25 16.69 21.14
CA GLU A 838 -28.34 15.77 21.47
C GLU A 838 -28.16 14.42 20.80
N ALA A 839 -27.91 14.37 19.50
CA ALA A 839 -27.65 13.10 18.80
C ALA A 839 -26.45 12.36 19.41
N LYS A 840 -25.44 13.09 19.91
CA LYS A 840 -24.32 12.53 20.67
C LYS A 840 -24.75 12.06 22.06
N ARG A 841 -25.46 12.88 22.85
CA ARG A 841 -26.01 12.56 24.18
C ARG A 841 -26.93 11.33 24.10
N ALA A 842 -27.89 11.31 23.17
CA ALA A 842 -28.78 10.19 22.89
C ALA A 842 -28.05 8.93 22.39
N ARG A 843 -26.97 9.05 21.61
CA ARG A 843 -26.14 7.90 21.23
C ARG A 843 -25.31 7.36 22.39
N MET A 844 -24.81 8.24 23.27
CA MET A 844 -24.13 7.86 24.51
C MET A 844 -25.11 7.23 25.51
N ALA A 845 -26.30 7.79 25.68
CA ALA A 845 -27.38 7.22 26.48
C ALA A 845 -27.86 5.88 25.92
N LYS A 846 -28.05 5.73 24.60
CA LYS A 846 -28.32 4.42 23.97
C LYS A 846 -27.17 3.43 24.15
N LYS A 847 -25.91 3.88 24.17
CA LYS A 847 -24.75 3.03 24.46
C LYS A 847 -24.73 2.60 25.93
N GLN A 848 -24.91 3.53 26.87
CA GLN A 848 -24.96 3.28 28.31
C GLN A 848 -26.18 2.44 28.69
N ALA A 849 -27.35 2.69 28.11
CA ALA A 849 -28.55 1.88 28.27
C ALA A 849 -28.37 0.49 27.64
N LYS A 850 -27.66 0.35 26.52
CA LYS A 850 -27.29 -0.97 25.97
C LYS A 850 -26.23 -1.66 26.83
N GLU A 851 -25.31 -0.93 27.45
CA GLU A 851 -24.32 -1.45 28.40
C GLU A 851 -24.97 -1.84 29.74
N ALA A 852 -25.99 -1.12 30.22
CA ALA A 852 -26.77 -1.36 31.43
C ALA A 852 -27.86 -2.43 31.26
N ALA A 853 -28.59 -2.44 30.14
CA ALA A 853 -29.44 -3.56 29.75
C ALA A 853 -28.61 -4.82 29.56
N SER A 854 -27.41 -4.72 28.95
CA SER A 854 -26.45 -5.82 28.99
C SER A 854 -25.87 -6.06 30.40
N GLY A 855 -25.96 -5.14 31.35
CA GLY A 855 -25.65 -5.40 32.76
C GLY A 855 -26.65 -6.37 33.41
N THR A 856 -27.90 -6.33 32.98
CA THR A 856 -28.99 -7.19 33.48
C THR A 856 -29.20 -8.44 32.61
N GLU A 857 -28.91 -8.37 31.30
CA GLU A 857 -29.06 -9.48 30.32
C GLU A 857 -27.73 -10.10 29.83
N ARG A 858 -26.55 -9.71 30.34
CA ARG A 858 -25.31 -10.54 30.22
C ARG A 858 -25.40 -11.86 31.00
N GLY A 859 -26.56 -12.21 31.53
CA GLY A 859 -26.91 -13.58 31.90
C GLY A 859 -27.31 -14.46 30.69
N LYS A 860 -28.12 -13.96 29.74
CA LYS A 860 -28.70 -14.76 28.63
C LYS A 860 -28.92 -13.89 27.37
N LYS A 861 -28.18 -14.19 26.29
CA LYS A 861 -28.41 -13.89 24.85
C LYS A 861 -28.35 -12.42 24.36
N SER A 862 -27.20 -12.00 23.83
CA SER A 862 -26.98 -11.86 22.36
C SER A 862 -25.70 -11.07 22.01
N ALA A 863 -24.86 -11.65 21.16
CA ALA A 863 -23.67 -11.00 20.57
C ALA A 863 -23.40 -11.51 19.15
N THR A 864 -24.38 -11.32 18.28
CA THR A 864 -24.27 -11.43 16.81
C THR A 864 -24.92 -10.13 16.31
N GLN A 865 -24.28 -9.20 15.60
CA GLN A 865 -23.18 -9.30 14.64
C GLN A 865 -22.08 -8.22 14.85
N GLN A 866 -20.87 -8.51 14.36
CA GLN A 866 -19.78 -7.56 13.98
C GLN A 866 -19.25 -6.57 15.04
N LYS A 867 -17.94 -6.45 15.34
CA LYS A 867 -16.72 -6.74 14.54
C LYS A 867 -15.52 -7.03 15.48
N GLY A 868 -14.64 -7.96 15.09
CA GLY A 868 -13.21 -7.90 15.40
C GLY A 868 -12.67 -8.64 16.64
N LYS A 869 -12.09 -9.84 16.38
CA LYS A 869 -11.07 -10.56 17.19
C LYS A 869 -11.44 -11.08 18.58
N GLN A 870 -11.59 -12.41 18.68
CA GLN A 870 -11.16 -13.20 19.84
C GLN A 870 -10.85 -14.65 19.46
N SER A 871 -10.09 -15.34 20.31
CA SER A 871 -9.72 -16.76 20.22
C SER A 871 -10.27 -17.58 21.40
N SER A 872 -10.47 -18.87 21.16
CA SER A 872 -10.95 -19.96 22.04
C SER A 872 -10.01 -20.28 23.24
N SER A 873 -10.37 -21.05 24.29
CA SER A 873 -11.65 -21.62 24.79
C SER A 873 -11.45 -22.29 26.18
N GLY A 874 -12.53 -22.49 26.96
CA GLY A 874 -12.58 -23.41 28.11
C GLY A 874 -14.04 -23.73 28.50
N LYS A 875 -14.37 -25.00 28.82
CA LYS A 875 -15.76 -25.50 29.01
C LYS A 875 -16.41 -25.08 30.35
N ALA A 876 -17.74 -25.00 30.38
CA ALA A 876 -18.55 -24.72 31.57
C ALA A 876 -19.64 -25.79 31.83
N LYS A 877 -20.06 -25.94 33.10
CA LYS A 877 -21.21 -26.76 33.55
C LYS A 877 -22.55 -25.99 33.37
N PRO A 878 -23.71 -26.68 33.37
CA PRO A 878 -25.01 -26.07 33.05
C PRO A 878 -25.54 -25.12 34.13
N ALA A 879 -26.49 -24.26 33.75
CA ALA A 879 -26.86 -23.07 34.50
C ALA A 879 -28.35 -23.00 34.87
N ASP A 880 -28.67 -23.31 36.13
CA ASP A 880 -29.62 -22.49 36.90
C ASP A 880 -29.32 -22.58 38.40
N SER A 881 -29.00 -21.44 39.02
CA SER A 881 -28.76 -21.31 40.46
C SER A 881 -28.93 -19.85 40.90
N PRO A 882 -29.77 -19.52 41.89
CA PRO A 882 -30.13 -18.14 42.21
C PRO A 882 -29.01 -17.32 42.87
N LYS A 883 -29.05 -15.99 42.68
CA LYS A 883 -28.07 -15.04 43.24
C LYS A 883 -28.38 -14.75 44.72
N ARG A 884 -27.34 -14.71 45.57
CA ARG A 884 -27.44 -14.40 47.01
C ARG A 884 -27.46 -12.90 47.30
N GLY A 885 -28.08 -12.52 48.42
CA GLY A 885 -28.17 -11.13 48.92
C GLY A 885 -26.84 -10.53 49.42
N PRO A 886 -26.80 -9.23 49.75
CA PRO A 886 -25.60 -8.51 50.15
C PRO A 886 -25.09 -8.94 51.53
N SER A 887 -23.78 -9.09 51.70
CA SER A 887 -23.19 -9.51 52.97
C SER A 887 -23.11 -8.39 54.01
N ALA A 888 -22.99 -8.77 55.29
CA ALA A 888 -22.89 -7.86 56.44
C ALA A 888 -21.84 -6.74 56.25
N TYR A 889 -20.66 -7.09 55.73
CA TYR A 889 -19.60 -6.12 55.44
C TYR A 889 -20.00 -5.11 54.35
N ILE A 890 -20.74 -5.54 53.32
CA ILE A 890 -21.21 -4.63 52.27
C ILE A 890 -22.20 -3.61 52.83
N LEU A 891 -23.10 -4.03 53.74
CA LEU A 891 -24.01 -3.12 54.44
C LEU A 891 -23.23 -2.11 55.32
N PHE A 892 -22.32 -2.60 56.16
CA PHE A 892 -21.44 -1.76 56.98
C PHE A 892 -20.65 -0.73 56.15
N THR A 893 -20.05 -1.15 55.02
CA THR A 893 -19.31 -0.22 54.15
C THR A 893 -20.19 0.82 53.48
N LYS A 894 -21.46 0.53 53.17
CA LYS A 894 -22.38 1.56 52.66
C LYS A 894 -22.67 2.62 53.72
N GLU A 895 -22.88 2.19 54.95
CA GLU A 895 -23.30 3.04 56.06
C GLU A 895 -22.17 3.95 56.57
N ASN A 896 -20.94 3.42 56.66
CA ASN A 896 -19.82 4.13 57.29
C ASN A 896 -18.89 4.85 56.28
N ARG A 897 -19.03 4.62 54.97
CA ARG A 897 -18.11 5.18 53.96
C ARG A 897 -18.13 6.70 53.89
N GLN A 898 -19.29 7.32 54.05
CA GLN A 898 -19.40 8.77 53.93
C GLN A 898 -18.65 9.48 55.07
N ALA A 899 -18.84 9.06 56.32
CA ALA A 899 -18.09 9.57 57.46
C ALA A 899 -16.57 9.36 57.35
N VAL A 900 -16.11 8.27 56.71
CA VAL A 900 -14.66 8.05 56.47
C VAL A 900 -14.09 9.03 55.43
N VAL A 901 -14.88 9.38 54.42
CA VAL A 901 -14.50 10.37 53.38
C VAL A 901 -14.51 11.78 53.96
N GLU A 902 -15.53 12.14 54.73
CA GLU A 902 -15.68 13.48 55.33
C GLU A 902 -14.58 13.78 56.37
N ASN A 903 -14.19 12.79 57.18
CA ASN A 903 -13.11 12.95 58.18
C ASN A 903 -11.69 12.79 57.60
N ASN A 904 -11.53 12.39 56.33
CA ASN A 904 -10.23 12.22 55.68
C ASN A 904 -10.31 12.64 54.20
N PRO A 905 -10.52 13.94 53.90
CA PRO A 905 -10.82 14.41 52.55
C PRO A 905 -9.68 14.17 51.54
N GLU A 906 -8.43 14.02 52.01
CA GLU A 906 -7.27 13.67 51.18
C GLU A 906 -7.14 12.17 50.85
N TYR A 907 -8.00 11.28 51.37
CA TYR A 907 -7.89 9.84 51.12
C TYR A 907 -8.37 9.43 49.72
N SER A 908 -7.52 8.71 48.99
CA SER A 908 -7.94 8.08 47.73
C SER A 908 -9.01 7.02 47.96
N PHE A 909 -9.81 6.70 46.94
CA PHE A 909 -10.79 5.60 46.98
C PHE A 909 -10.19 4.26 47.48
N GLY A 910 -8.92 4.00 47.14
CA GLY A 910 -8.20 2.81 47.58
C GLY A 910 -7.82 2.83 49.07
N ASP A 911 -7.71 4.01 49.68
CA ASP A 911 -7.38 4.21 51.09
C ASP A 911 -8.63 4.23 51.97
N VAL A 912 -9.70 4.88 51.53
CA VAL A 912 -11.05 4.75 52.12
C VAL A 912 -11.46 3.28 52.24
N ALA A 913 -11.22 2.46 51.21
CA ALA A 913 -11.50 1.03 51.25
C ALA A 913 -10.60 0.24 52.23
N LYS A 914 -9.35 0.70 52.50
CA LYS A 914 -8.48 0.11 53.55
C LYS A 914 -8.97 0.49 54.94
N ALA A 915 -9.36 1.75 55.15
CA ALA A 915 -9.87 2.30 56.41
C ALA A 915 -11.16 1.59 56.83
N LEU A 916 -12.16 1.49 55.95
CA LEU A 916 -13.38 0.71 56.20
C LEU A 916 -13.08 -0.77 56.48
N GLY A 917 -12.09 -1.33 55.79
CA GLY A 917 -11.59 -2.69 56.03
C GLY A 917 -10.73 -2.85 57.29
N ALA A 918 -10.40 -1.76 58.00
CA ALA A 918 -9.82 -1.75 59.35
C ALA A 918 -10.92 -1.62 60.40
N MET A 919 -11.80 -0.62 60.26
CA MET A 919 -12.96 -0.41 61.13
C MET A 919 -13.84 -1.65 61.23
N TRP A 920 -14.10 -2.38 60.13
CA TRP A 920 -14.85 -3.64 60.19
C TRP A 920 -14.15 -4.77 60.97
N ARG A 921 -12.80 -4.76 61.03
CA ARG A 921 -12.06 -5.75 61.84
C ARG A 921 -12.10 -5.40 63.33
N GLU A 922 -12.03 -4.10 63.63
CA GLU A 922 -12.03 -3.54 64.98
C GLU A 922 -13.44 -3.44 65.60
N LEU A 923 -14.50 -3.47 64.79
CA LEU A 923 -15.88 -3.59 65.26
C LEU A 923 -16.03 -4.80 66.19
N ASP A 924 -16.80 -4.66 67.28
CA ASP A 924 -17.14 -5.79 68.15
C ASP A 924 -17.99 -6.85 67.41
N GLU A 925 -18.03 -8.07 67.95
CA GLU A 925 -18.84 -9.14 67.34
C GLU A 925 -20.35 -8.90 67.50
N ALA A 926 -20.79 -8.07 68.47
CA ALA A 926 -22.19 -7.74 68.66
C ALA A 926 -22.76 -6.90 67.49
N ARG A 927 -22.08 -5.82 67.10
CA ARG A 927 -22.43 -4.99 65.93
C ARG A 927 -22.22 -5.75 64.62
N LYS A 928 -21.17 -6.58 64.51
CA LYS A 928 -21.01 -7.47 63.33
C LYS A 928 -22.20 -8.42 63.21
N GLU A 929 -22.73 -8.95 64.32
CA GLU A 929 -23.91 -9.81 64.33
C GLU A 929 -25.18 -9.05 63.95
N GLU A 930 -25.32 -7.78 64.33
CA GLU A 930 -26.40 -6.91 63.85
C GLU A 930 -26.36 -6.75 62.31
N TYR A 931 -25.20 -6.46 61.72
CA TYR A 931 -25.06 -6.41 60.26
C TYR A 931 -25.23 -7.79 59.60
N ARG A 932 -24.93 -8.91 60.29
CA ARG A 932 -25.24 -10.27 59.80
C ARG A 932 -26.75 -10.52 59.77
N LYS A 933 -27.49 -10.14 60.81
CA LYS A 933 -28.97 -10.20 60.84
C LYS A 933 -29.61 -9.34 59.75
N ARG A 934 -29.13 -8.10 59.57
CA ARG A 934 -29.57 -7.21 58.48
C ARG A 934 -29.26 -7.80 57.09
N ALA A 935 -28.13 -8.48 56.94
CA ALA A 935 -27.78 -9.18 55.70
C ALA A 935 -28.64 -10.43 55.43
N SER A 936 -29.02 -11.19 56.46
CA SER A 936 -29.93 -12.33 56.31
C SER A 936 -31.36 -11.89 55.98
N GLN A 937 -31.82 -10.77 56.55
CA GLN A 937 -33.13 -10.16 56.24
C GLN A 937 -33.18 -9.56 54.83
N ALA A 938 -32.02 -9.22 54.23
CA ALA A 938 -31.90 -8.71 52.87
C ALA A 938 -31.75 -9.82 51.80
N ALA A 939 -31.90 -11.10 52.16
CA ALA A 939 -31.99 -12.20 51.22
C ALA A 939 -33.47 -12.43 50.81
N PRO A 940 -33.78 -12.66 49.53
CA PRO A 940 -35.17 -12.85 49.09
C PRO A 940 -35.77 -14.13 49.67
N THR A 941 -36.92 -13.98 50.32
CA THR A 941 -37.72 -15.07 50.88
C THR A 941 -38.53 -15.75 49.79
N GLU A 942 -38.00 -16.81 49.18
CA GLU A 942 -38.74 -17.98 48.67
C GLU A 942 -37.78 -18.96 47.99
N CYS A 943 -37.75 -20.19 48.49
CA CYS A 943 -37.07 -21.31 47.86
C CYS A 943 -38.06 -22.49 47.87
N PRO A 944 -38.75 -22.79 46.75
CA PRO A 944 -39.56 -24.00 46.65
C PRO A 944 -38.69 -25.24 46.88
N GLN A 945 -39.16 -26.14 47.72
CA GLN A 945 -38.48 -27.41 48.01
C GLN A 945 -38.65 -28.37 46.84
N GLU A 946 -37.62 -29.16 46.55
CA GLU A 946 -37.72 -30.38 45.74
C GLU A 946 -37.01 -31.55 46.44
N PRO A 947 -37.36 -32.81 46.10
CA PRO A 947 -37.60 -33.84 47.11
C PRO A 947 -36.38 -34.66 47.53
N SER A 948 -36.61 -35.43 48.59
CA SER A 948 -35.68 -36.38 49.19
C SER A 948 -35.15 -37.44 48.22
N ARG A 949 -33.84 -37.72 48.34
CA ARG A 949 -33.29 -39.07 48.18
C ARG A 949 -32.44 -39.40 49.40
N GLU A 950 -32.61 -40.60 49.90
CA GLU A 950 -32.13 -41.05 51.20
C GLU A 950 -30.61 -41.30 51.22
N PRO A 951 -29.96 -41.22 52.39
CA PRO A 951 -28.54 -41.55 52.53
C PRO A 951 -28.35 -43.07 52.70
N SER A 952 -27.46 -43.67 51.89
CA SER A 952 -26.85 -44.95 52.25
C SER A 952 -25.77 -44.71 53.30
N LEU A 953 -25.91 -45.38 54.43
CA LEU A 953 -25.03 -45.31 55.59
C LEU A 953 -23.63 -45.87 55.30
N ASP A 954 -22.64 -45.35 56.01
CA ASP A 954 -21.71 -46.08 56.88
C ASP A 954 -20.50 -45.16 57.13
N ALA A 955 -20.37 -44.54 58.30
CA ALA A 955 -20.05 -45.12 59.61
C ALA A 955 -18.58 -44.82 59.94
N GLU A 956 -18.41 -43.90 60.89
CA GLU A 956 -17.38 -43.96 61.93
C GLU A 956 -15.91 -43.67 61.52
N GLN A 957 -15.05 -43.10 62.37
CA GLN A 957 -15.20 -42.70 63.79
C GLN A 957 -14.28 -41.50 64.09
N THR A 958 -14.69 -40.67 65.07
CA THR A 958 -13.88 -39.88 66.05
C THR A 958 -12.38 -39.58 65.75
N GLY A 959 -11.87 -38.35 65.99
CA GLY A 959 -12.46 -37.18 66.64
C GLY A 959 -11.39 -36.16 67.09
N SER A 960 -11.74 -35.32 68.07
CA SER A 960 -10.93 -34.33 68.82
C SER A 960 -10.39 -33.06 68.13
N ALA A 961 -11.01 -31.93 68.54
CA ALA A 961 -10.38 -30.69 69.03
C ALA A 961 -9.40 -29.87 68.16
N SER A 962 -9.93 -28.74 67.65
CA SER A 962 -9.51 -27.35 67.92
C SER A 962 -8.38 -27.07 68.94
N PRO A 963 -7.78 -25.85 68.94
CA PRO A 963 -7.75 -24.80 67.90
C PRO A 963 -6.35 -24.16 67.69
N GLY A 964 -6.26 -23.13 66.83
CA GLY A 964 -5.49 -21.95 67.23
C GLY A 964 -4.61 -21.27 66.18
N THR A 965 -5.08 -20.09 65.73
CA THR A 965 -4.23 -18.93 65.34
C THR A 965 -3.33 -19.06 64.11
N ALA A 966 -2.93 -17.99 63.40
CA ALA A 966 -3.57 -16.70 63.13
C ALA A 966 -2.88 -16.06 61.90
N ARG A 967 -3.49 -15.02 61.31
CA ARG A 967 -2.85 -13.87 60.60
C ARG A 967 -1.54 -14.19 59.81
N GLY A 968 -1.47 -14.19 58.47
CA GLY A 968 -2.32 -13.60 57.43
C GLY A 968 -1.65 -12.40 56.72
N ARG A 969 -2.08 -12.08 55.49
CA ARG A 969 -1.84 -10.81 54.73
C ARG A 969 -0.37 -10.43 54.40
N LYS A 970 -0.05 -9.81 53.25
CA LYS A 970 -0.68 -9.65 51.91
C LYS A 970 0.30 -8.88 51.01
N LYS A 971 0.19 -9.04 49.68
CA LYS A 971 0.87 -8.27 48.59
C LYS A 971 2.39 -8.52 48.49
N ALA A 972 3.00 -8.93 47.37
CA ALA A 972 2.83 -8.63 45.93
C ALA A 972 3.53 -7.34 45.45
N ALA A 973 4.67 -7.50 44.75
CA ALA A 973 4.93 -6.91 43.42
C ALA A 973 6.24 -7.41 42.76
N GLN A 974 6.14 -7.70 41.46
CA GLN A 974 7.11 -7.41 40.39
C GLN A 974 8.49 -8.12 40.23
N GLN A 975 8.58 -8.77 39.05
CA GLN A 975 9.60 -8.66 37.99
C GLN A 975 10.62 -9.80 37.71
N LYS A 976 10.41 -10.35 36.49
CA LYS A 976 11.37 -10.82 35.45
C LYS A 976 11.94 -12.24 35.55
N GLY A 977 12.01 -12.90 34.38
CA GLY A 977 12.85 -14.08 34.15
C GLY A 977 12.13 -15.40 33.78
N GLY A 978 11.01 -15.37 33.05
CA GLY A 978 10.38 -16.62 32.58
C GLY A 978 11.01 -17.15 31.28
N SER A 979 11.52 -18.38 31.30
CA SER A 979 11.72 -19.19 30.10
C SER A 979 10.37 -19.76 29.62
N GLY A 980 10.22 -19.96 28.32
CA GLY A 980 8.91 -20.27 27.74
C GLY A 980 8.50 -21.74 27.83
N LYS A 981 7.21 -21.98 28.09
CA LYS A 981 6.33 -22.83 27.26
C LYS A 981 4.87 -22.75 27.74
N SER A 982 3.98 -23.09 26.81
CA SER A 982 2.53 -23.34 26.94
C SER A 982 1.93 -23.49 28.34
N SER A 983 0.85 -22.75 28.61
CA SER A 983 -0.27 -23.30 29.40
C SER A 983 -1.40 -23.73 28.45
N SER A 984 -1.41 -25.02 28.15
CA SER A 984 -2.65 -25.78 27.96
C SER A 984 -3.59 -25.57 29.16
N GLY A 985 -4.86 -25.95 29.00
CA GLY A 985 -5.84 -25.82 30.09
C GLY A 985 -5.38 -26.54 31.35
N LYS A 986 -5.67 -25.94 32.52
CA LYS A 986 -5.51 -26.64 33.81
C LYS A 986 -6.49 -27.80 33.86
N GLU A 987 -5.97 -29.01 33.72
CA GLU A 987 -6.53 -30.15 34.43
C GLU A 987 -6.24 -30.02 35.93
N THR A 988 -7.12 -30.56 36.74
CA THR A 988 -7.03 -30.52 38.20
C THR A 988 -6.15 -31.67 38.70
N HIS A 989 -4.91 -31.39 39.07
CA HIS A 989 -4.10 -32.36 39.79
C HIS A 989 -4.51 -32.47 41.27
N ALA A 990 -4.48 -33.71 41.78
CA ALA A 990 -4.83 -34.07 43.14
C ALA A 990 -3.84 -33.53 44.18
N ALA A 991 -4.21 -33.63 45.46
CA ALA A 991 -3.54 -32.95 46.56
C ALA A 991 -2.17 -33.52 46.97
N ASP A 992 -1.75 -34.68 46.44
CA ASP A 992 -0.50 -35.36 46.82
C ASP A 992 0.49 -35.41 45.65
N SER A 993 1.52 -34.56 45.71
CA SER A 993 2.72 -34.65 44.89
C SER A 993 3.93 -34.16 45.70
N PRO A 994 5.06 -34.89 45.70
CA PRO A 994 6.18 -34.59 46.60
C PRO A 994 6.83 -33.23 46.29
N LYS A 995 7.20 -32.51 47.34
CA LYS A 995 7.85 -31.19 47.23
C LYS A 995 9.28 -31.36 46.66
N ARG A 996 9.60 -30.64 45.58
CA ARG A 996 10.95 -30.60 45.00
C ARG A 996 11.95 -29.93 45.96
N GLY A 997 13.20 -30.40 45.93
CA GLY A 997 14.30 -29.88 46.75
C GLY A 997 14.73 -28.45 46.39
N PRO A 998 15.51 -27.79 47.27
CA PRO A 998 16.02 -26.43 47.03
C PRO A 998 17.09 -26.43 45.93
N SER A 999 17.08 -25.41 45.06
CA SER A 999 18.08 -25.27 43.99
C SER A 999 19.42 -24.74 44.49
N ALA A 1000 20.49 -24.93 43.71
CA ALA A 1000 21.85 -24.52 44.02
C ALA A 1000 21.97 -23.05 44.47
N TYR A 1001 21.35 -22.13 43.72
CA TYR A 1001 21.33 -20.70 44.06
C TYR A 1001 20.59 -20.40 45.37
N VAL A 1002 19.56 -21.19 45.73
CA VAL A 1002 18.82 -21.03 46.99
C VAL A 1002 19.65 -21.48 48.18
N LEU A 1003 20.47 -22.53 48.03
CA LEU A 1003 21.44 -22.95 49.04
C LEU A 1003 22.53 -21.89 49.25
N PHE A 1004 23.17 -21.44 48.16
CA PHE A 1004 24.15 -20.35 48.19
C PHE A 1004 23.59 -19.07 48.83
N SER A 1005 22.37 -18.68 48.45
CA SER A 1005 21.71 -17.48 48.97
C SER A 1005 21.37 -17.60 50.46
N LYS A 1006 21.07 -18.80 50.97
CA LYS A 1006 20.86 -19.00 52.42
C LYS A 1006 22.16 -18.80 53.20
N GLU A 1007 23.28 -19.32 52.70
CA GLU A 1007 24.57 -19.25 53.39
C GLU A 1007 25.15 -17.82 53.38
N ASN A 1008 25.01 -17.09 52.28
CA ASN A 1008 25.69 -15.79 52.10
C ASN A 1008 24.83 -14.57 52.46
N ARG A 1009 23.51 -14.72 52.65
CA ARG A 1009 22.61 -13.59 52.93
C ARG A 1009 22.85 -12.93 54.29
N GLN A 1010 23.14 -13.72 55.33
CA GLN A 1010 23.33 -13.23 56.69
C GLN A 1010 24.49 -12.21 56.73
N ALA A 1011 25.65 -12.60 56.20
CA ALA A 1011 26.84 -11.76 56.15
C ALA A 1011 26.65 -10.44 55.37
N ILE A 1012 25.85 -10.44 54.30
CA ILE A 1012 25.57 -9.21 53.53
C ILE A 1012 24.67 -8.25 54.32
N VAL A 1013 23.69 -8.77 55.06
CA VAL A 1013 22.81 -7.96 55.92
C VAL A 1013 23.59 -7.36 57.10
N GLU A 1014 24.53 -8.11 57.66
CA GLU A 1014 25.40 -7.64 58.75
C GLU A 1014 26.46 -6.65 58.27
N SER A 1015 26.97 -6.81 57.05
CA SER A 1015 27.97 -5.90 56.46
C SER A 1015 27.38 -4.60 55.90
N PHE A 1016 26.09 -4.60 55.55
CA PHE A 1016 25.37 -3.44 54.98
C PHE A 1016 23.97 -3.32 55.59
N PRO A 1017 23.84 -2.91 56.88
CA PRO A 1017 22.55 -2.87 57.58
C PRO A 1017 21.51 -1.94 56.94
N GLU A 1018 21.96 -0.95 56.17
CA GLU A 1018 21.13 0.02 55.45
C GLU A 1018 20.55 -0.53 54.13
N TYR A 1019 20.98 -1.70 53.65
CA TYR A 1019 20.51 -2.25 52.38
C TYR A 1019 19.07 -2.80 52.48
N SER A 1020 18.22 -2.38 51.54
CA SER A 1020 16.89 -2.97 51.43
C SER A 1020 16.98 -4.44 50.99
N PHE A 1021 15.92 -5.23 51.25
CA PHE A 1021 15.83 -6.63 50.80
C PHE A 1021 16.08 -6.78 49.28
N GLY A 1022 15.67 -5.79 48.48
CA GLY A 1022 15.91 -5.78 47.03
C GLY A 1022 17.38 -5.58 46.66
N ASP A 1023 18.13 -4.83 47.45
CA ASP A 1023 19.55 -4.54 47.22
C ASP A 1023 20.42 -5.70 47.70
N VAL A 1024 20.10 -6.32 48.85
CA VAL A 1024 20.69 -7.59 49.29
C VAL A 1024 20.48 -8.69 48.24
N ALA A 1025 19.28 -8.81 47.68
CA ALA A 1025 19.00 -9.77 46.60
C ALA A 1025 19.79 -9.47 45.32
N ARG A 1026 19.97 -8.19 44.97
CA ARG A 1026 20.79 -7.78 43.80
C ARG A 1026 22.28 -8.06 44.02
N LYS A 1027 22.78 -7.88 45.25
CA LYS A 1027 24.16 -8.21 45.65
C LYS A 1027 24.41 -9.72 45.61
N LEU A 1028 23.52 -10.54 46.17
CA LEU A 1028 23.57 -12.01 46.08
C LEU A 1028 23.57 -12.51 44.63
N GLY A 1029 22.71 -11.94 43.78
CA GLY A 1029 22.67 -12.27 42.36
C GLY A 1029 23.91 -11.83 41.57
N ALA A 1030 24.61 -10.78 42.01
CA ALA A 1030 25.92 -10.42 41.46
C ALA A 1030 27.01 -11.40 41.93
N MET A 1031 27.06 -11.73 43.22
CA MET A 1031 28.03 -12.69 43.77
C MET A 1031 27.89 -14.08 43.13
N TRP A 1032 26.67 -14.59 42.96
CA TRP A 1032 26.44 -15.89 42.29
C TRP A 1032 26.89 -15.91 40.82
N ARG A 1033 26.74 -14.79 40.10
CA ARG A 1033 27.22 -14.68 38.70
C ARG A 1033 28.75 -14.70 38.62
N ASN A 1034 29.41 -14.16 39.64
CA ASN A 1034 30.87 -14.03 39.71
C ASN A 1034 31.57 -15.24 40.36
N LEU A 1035 30.85 -16.24 40.87
CA LEU A 1035 31.44 -17.53 41.23
C LEU A 1035 31.91 -18.26 39.97
N ASP A 1036 33.00 -19.01 40.06
CA ASP A 1036 33.40 -19.95 39.01
C ASP A 1036 32.45 -21.16 38.94
N GLU A 1037 32.55 -21.96 37.87
CA GLU A 1037 31.67 -23.13 37.70
C GLU A 1037 31.96 -24.27 38.69
N ALA A 1038 33.19 -24.43 39.19
CA ALA A 1038 33.51 -25.45 40.19
C ALA A 1038 32.85 -25.12 41.56
N GLN A 1039 32.85 -23.84 41.94
CA GLN A 1039 32.16 -23.33 43.11
C GLN A 1039 30.64 -23.50 42.98
N LYS A 1040 30.06 -23.23 41.80
CA LYS A 1040 28.63 -23.45 41.54
C LYS A 1040 28.26 -24.94 41.55
N GLU A 1041 29.14 -25.83 41.06
CA GLU A 1041 28.88 -27.26 41.01
C GLU A 1041 28.74 -27.86 42.43
N LYS A 1042 29.57 -27.44 43.38
CA LYS A 1042 29.41 -27.79 44.81
C LYS A 1042 28.01 -27.49 45.38
N TYR A 1043 27.34 -26.45 44.89
CA TYR A 1043 25.96 -26.13 45.27
C TYR A 1043 24.92 -26.90 44.44
N ARG A 1044 25.22 -27.27 43.19
CA ARG A 1044 24.37 -28.15 42.36
C ARG A 1044 24.34 -29.57 42.91
N GLU A 1045 25.48 -30.13 43.30
CA GLU A 1045 25.58 -31.43 43.96
C GLU A 1045 24.78 -31.48 45.27
N ARG A 1046 24.93 -30.47 46.15
CA ARG A 1046 24.15 -30.37 47.39
C ARG A 1046 22.65 -30.21 47.14
N ALA A 1047 22.25 -29.49 46.08
CA ALA A 1047 20.85 -29.39 45.67
C ALA A 1047 20.28 -30.71 45.11
N ALA A 1048 21.09 -31.48 44.41
CA ALA A 1048 20.73 -32.81 43.90
C ALA A 1048 20.58 -33.83 45.04
N GLN A 1049 21.46 -33.81 46.05
CA GLN A 1049 21.35 -34.65 47.25
C GLN A 1049 20.12 -34.34 48.10
N LEU A 1050 19.67 -33.08 48.10
CA LEU A 1050 18.47 -32.62 48.85
C LEU A 1050 17.17 -32.72 48.04
N SER A 1051 17.19 -33.34 46.86
CA SER A 1051 16.01 -33.59 46.04
C SER A 1051 15.64 -35.08 46.10
N PRO A 1052 14.37 -35.45 46.37
CA PRO A 1052 13.98 -36.86 46.46
C PRO A 1052 14.18 -37.58 45.12
N ARG A 1053 14.80 -38.77 45.15
CA ARG A 1053 14.94 -39.63 43.96
C ARG A 1053 13.60 -40.27 43.62
N GLU A 1054 13.06 -39.97 42.45
CA GLU A 1054 11.94 -40.73 41.87
C GLU A 1054 12.42 -42.12 41.41
N PRO A 1055 11.60 -43.17 41.53
CA PRO A 1055 11.98 -44.53 41.13
C PRO A 1055 12.10 -44.66 39.61
N ALA A 1056 13.11 -45.40 39.15
CA ALA A 1056 13.39 -45.58 37.73
C ALA A 1056 12.39 -46.56 37.08
N GLY A 1057 11.68 -46.13 36.03
CA GLY A 1057 10.92 -47.04 35.17
C GLY A 1057 9.64 -46.47 34.53
N ALA A 1058 9.79 -45.63 33.50
CA ALA A 1058 8.76 -45.43 32.47
C ALA A 1058 9.44 -44.95 31.16
N PRO A 1059 9.19 -45.57 29.99
CA PRO A 1059 9.84 -45.19 28.73
C PRO A 1059 9.26 -43.89 28.12
N ARG A 1060 10.00 -43.31 27.17
CA ARG A 1060 9.56 -42.19 26.32
C ARG A 1060 9.06 -42.67 24.97
#